data_AF-A0A3Q2PIX5-F1
#
_entry.id   AF-A0A3Q2PIX5-F1
#
_cell.length_a   1.000
_cell.length_b   1.000
_cell.length_c   1.000
_cell.angle_alpha   90.00
_cell.angle_beta   90.00
_cell.angle_gamma   90.00
#
_symmetry.space_group_name_H-M   'P 1'
#
loop_
_entity.id
_entity.type
_entity.pdbx_description
1 polymer ?
#
loop_
_entity_poly.entity_id
_entity_poly.type
_entity_poly.pdbx_seq_one_letter_code
_entity_poly.pdbx_strand_id
1 'polypeptide(L)'
;MTASKVLLLRTLERLAAEELKKFQWFLQQQEILQDLPAIPKSRLENADRMDTVDQMILTYCINTIKVAKIVLGEIRRNDLVEDLSQNSLEPTDIDTFYKEVKPQQNTKLLSDIYTEIFITKEETGEINEDHEVMQIEMASRKAEDAVETTIKREDLFKTEGEARTVMTKGVAGIGKTVLTQKFTLDWAEGRAHQNFQFVFPLPFKELNLLEHEKFSLAELIHHFFPETKEAGICRFEDLPMVFIFDGLDECRFRLKFNGGKTEFTESASLDVLLANLIKGDLLPSAHIWITTRPAAANQIPSDYVMVTEVRGFTDPQKEVYFRRRFADEEQASRIISHIKASRTLHIMCHIPVFCWITATVLESVLKGNKGRGSELPKTLTEMYIHFLVVQTKLKNVKYYKDADPGTTWIPENKKTVENLGKLAFEQLQKGKLIFYDSDVKSCGIDNPEELVYSGVFTMIDKEVSGLYYENMFCFVHLSIQEFLAALHVHLTFNKSGVNLLEEDQSCEQETPEYKNKPKYLYQRAVDKALQSPNGHLDLFLRFLLGLSLETNQRLLEGLLPPKESDSKTIQDTVQYIKKSISRDFSPERSINMFHCLNELKDRSLVNEIQWYLKSGSLRADKLFPAHWAALVFILMSSEKDLQEFELKKYSASEEALQRLLPVVKAARKACLGDCNLSWRSCEALSSVISIQSSGLRELDLTNNDLQDSGVKLLCVGLKSPRCQLETLRLSGCLVTEDGCSSLASALESNPSHLKELDLSYNNPGDSGVKLLSAGVQDPKWRLKTLNVDHCGGHRLRPGFRKYACELTLDPNTAHTKLHLSDDLKEARRVKEEQPYGDHPDRFDYYCHLMCQQGLTGRCYWEVTWEGMVHIAMTYKRIQRKGNSIHSKLGNKKQSWSLLCSHNGYSVRDDGKETPIPRPASWSSTLPHRVAVYVDCPAGILSFYSVSSDKLTHLHTIKTTFVEPLHPAFGFRIFDSSVSLCSL
;
A
#
# COMPACT_ATOMS: atom_id res chain seq x y z
N MET A 1 -16.17 -41.41 -23.34
CA MET A 1 -17.42 -41.31 -24.16
C MET A 1 -18.22 -42.62 -24.29
N THR A 2 -17.75 -43.73 -23.73
CA THR A 2 -18.38 -45.07 -23.76
C THR A 2 -19.78 -45.13 -23.14
N ALA A 3 -20.04 -44.40 -22.05
CA ALA A 3 -21.35 -44.36 -21.40
C ALA A 3 -22.44 -43.72 -22.28
N SER A 4 -22.14 -42.60 -22.94
CA SER A 4 -23.07 -41.90 -23.85
C SER A 4 -23.36 -42.73 -25.11
N LYS A 5 -22.36 -43.47 -25.61
CA LYS A 5 -22.53 -44.41 -26.74
C LYS A 5 -23.49 -45.54 -26.41
N VAL A 6 -23.31 -46.18 -25.25
CA VAL A 6 -24.19 -47.25 -24.77
C VAL A 6 -25.60 -46.72 -24.46
N LEU A 7 -25.70 -45.54 -23.87
CA LEU A 7 -26.98 -44.91 -23.57
C LEU A 7 -27.76 -44.55 -24.84
N LEU A 8 -27.09 -43.96 -25.83
CA LEU A 8 -27.71 -43.60 -27.10
C LEU A 8 -28.13 -44.84 -27.89
N LEU A 9 -27.30 -45.88 -27.91
CA LEU A 9 -27.64 -47.15 -28.55
C LEU A 9 -28.89 -47.78 -27.92
N ARG A 10 -28.95 -47.87 -26.59
CA ARG A 10 -30.14 -48.34 -25.86
C ARG A 10 -31.39 -47.50 -26.16
N THR A 11 -31.20 -46.20 -26.40
CA THR A 11 -32.31 -45.31 -26.76
C THR A 11 -32.80 -45.56 -28.19
N LEU A 12 -31.90 -45.72 -29.15
CA LEU A 12 -32.26 -46.02 -30.55
C LEU A 12 -32.83 -47.44 -30.70
N GLU A 13 -32.44 -48.40 -29.85
CA GLU A 13 -33.04 -49.74 -29.79
C GLU A 13 -34.53 -49.70 -29.44
N ARG A 14 -34.98 -48.67 -28.73
CA ARG A 14 -36.40 -48.45 -28.35
C ARG A 14 -37.22 -47.72 -29.44
N LEU A 15 -36.60 -47.38 -30.57
CA LEU A 15 -37.29 -46.85 -31.75
C LEU A 15 -37.70 -47.98 -32.69
N ALA A 16 -38.94 -47.97 -33.17
CA ALA A 16 -39.38 -48.85 -34.25
C ALA A 16 -38.61 -48.52 -35.55
N ALA A 17 -38.56 -49.46 -36.51
CA ALA A 17 -37.80 -49.27 -37.75
C ALA A 17 -38.22 -48.01 -38.55
N GLU A 18 -39.52 -47.68 -38.56
CA GLU A 18 -40.05 -46.47 -39.20
C GLU A 18 -39.74 -45.19 -38.41
N GLU A 19 -39.60 -45.27 -37.09
CA GLU A 19 -39.17 -44.14 -36.24
C GLU A 19 -37.67 -43.89 -36.39
N LEU A 20 -36.87 -44.94 -36.52
CA LEU A 20 -35.43 -44.83 -36.79
C LEU A 20 -35.16 -44.18 -38.15
N LYS A 21 -35.92 -44.52 -39.19
CA LYS A 21 -35.82 -43.84 -40.50
C LYS A 21 -36.15 -42.36 -40.40
N LYS A 22 -37.18 -41.99 -39.64
CA LYS A 22 -37.52 -40.58 -39.38
C LYS A 22 -36.43 -39.87 -38.60
N PHE A 23 -35.88 -40.52 -37.57
CA PHE A 23 -34.77 -40.02 -36.78
C PHE A 23 -33.53 -39.76 -37.66
N GLN A 24 -33.15 -40.71 -38.51
CA GLN A 24 -32.07 -40.55 -39.49
C GLN A 24 -32.35 -39.47 -40.54
N TRP A 25 -33.61 -39.29 -40.94
CA TRP A 25 -34.00 -38.24 -41.88
C TRP A 25 -33.85 -36.84 -41.26
N PHE A 26 -34.21 -36.67 -39.99
CA PHE A 26 -34.04 -35.41 -39.27
C PHE A 26 -32.56 -35.06 -39.01
N LEU A 27 -31.69 -36.05 -38.86
CA LEU A 27 -30.23 -35.83 -38.79
C LEU A 27 -29.65 -35.27 -40.10
N GLN A 28 -30.38 -35.34 -41.21
CA GLN A 28 -29.99 -34.77 -42.51
C GLN A 28 -30.50 -33.32 -42.69
N GLN A 29 -31.36 -32.81 -41.78
CA GLN A 29 -31.97 -31.50 -41.91
C GLN A 29 -31.21 -30.45 -41.09
N GLN A 30 -30.47 -29.58 -41.77
CA GLN A 30 -29.66 -28.55 -41.11
C GLN A 30 -30.50 -27.51 -40.36
N GLU A 31 -31.70 -27.19 -40.85
CA GLU A 31 -32.61 -26.21 -40.24
C GLU A 31 -33.09 -26.60 -38.84
N ILE A 32 -33.07 -27.89 -38.52
CA ILE A 32 -33.59 -28.44 -37.26
C ILE A 32 -32.49 -28.56 -36.19
N LEU A 33 -31.23 -28.61 -36.63
CA LEU A 33 -30.08 -28.92 -35.78
C LEU A 33 -29.45 -27.69 -35.10
N GLN A 34 -30.13 -26.54 -35.07
CA GLN A 34 -29.70 -25.32 -34.35
C GLN A 34 -28.22 -24.95 -34.60
N ASP A 35 -27.86 -24.75 -35.87
CA ASP A 35 -26.51 -24.41 -36.35
C ASP A 35 -25.45 -25.54 -36.30
N LEU A 36 -25.84 -26.78 -35.95
CA LEU A 36 -24.96 -27.96 -36.02
C LEU A 36 -24.96 -28.63 -37.41
N PRO A 37 -23.84 -29.25 -37.83
CA PRO A 37 -23.70 -29.80 -39.19
C PRO A 37 -24.59 -31.03 -39.43
N ALA A 38 -25.42 -31.01 -40.48
CA ALA A 38 -26.24 -32.16 -40.84
C ALA A 38 -25.39 -33.35 -41.35
N ILE A 39 -25.81 -34.58 -41.03
CA ILE A 39 -25.14 -35.78 -41.51
C ILE A 39 -25.57 -36.05 -42.96
N PRO A 40 -24.63 -36.18 -43.92
CA PRO A 40 -24.97 -36.45 -45.32
C PRO A 40 -25.74 -37.77 -45.48
N LYS A 41 -26.75 -37.76 -46.36
CA LYS A 41 -27.58 -38.95 -46.65
C LYS A 41 -26.73 -40.19 -46.99
N SER A 42 -25.62 -40.02 -47.71
CA SER A 42 -24.71 -41.12 -48.08
C SER A 42 -24.11 -41.87 -46.89
N ARG A 43 -24.05 -41.26 -45.70
CA ARG A 43 -23.56 -41.88 -44.46
C ARG A 43 -24.67 -42.55 -43.63
N LEU A 44 -25.94 -42.33 -43.97
CA LEU A 44 -27.10 -42.86 -43.23
C LEU A 44 -28.00 -43.80 -44.06
N GLU A 45 -27.85 -43.87 -45.38
CA GLU A 45 -28.77 -44.56 -46.29
C GLU A 45 -28.87 -46.09 -46.06
N ASN A 46 -27.87 -46.71 -45.44
CA ASN A 46 -27.86 -48.11 -45.03
C ASN A 46 -27.40 -48.32 -43.57
N ALA A 47 -27.35 -47.24 -42.77
CA ALA A 47 -26.82 -47.30 -41.41
C ALA A 47 -27.82 -48.03 -40.50
N ASP A 48 -27.34 -49.06 -39.80
CA ASP A 48 -28.11 -49.65 -38.71
C ASP A 48 -28.11 -48.75 -37.46
N ARG A 49 -28.70 -49.20 -36.34
CA ARG A 49 -28.75 -48.40 -35.11
C ARG A 49 -27.36 -48.08 -34.57
N MET A 50 -26.43 -49.03 -34.68
CA MET A 50 -25.06 -48.89 -34.19
C MET A 50 -24.26 -47.96 -35.09
N ASP A 51 -24.38 -48.13 -36.40
CA ASP A 51 -23.79 -47.23 -37.40
C ASP A 51 -24.30 -45.80 -37.23
N THR A 52 -25.58 -45.63 -36.93
CA THR A 52 -26.19 -44.31 -36.69
C THR A 52 -25.62 -43.65 -35.44
N VAL A 53 -25.47 -44.39 -34.33
CA VAL A 53 -24.81 -43.89 -33.12
C VAL A 53 -23.37 -43.48 -33.43
N ASP A 54 -22.65 -44.30 -34.19
CA ASP A 54 -21.25 -44.04 -34.53
C ASP A 54 -21.10 -42.78 -35.41
N GLN A 55 -21.96 -42.62 -36.41
CA GLN A 55 -21.99 -41.39 -37.22
C GLN A 55 -22.37 -40.16 -36.40
N MET A 56 -23.29 -40.28 -35.44
CA MET A 56 -23.66 -39.16 -34.56
C MET A 56 -22.52 -38.76 -33.63
N ILE A 57 -21.83 -39.74 -33.02
CA ILE A 57 -20.69 -39.46 -32.15
C ILE A 57 -19.55 -38.82 -32.95
N LEU A 58 -19.25 -39.36 -34.12
CA LEU A 58 -18.23 -38.82 -35.04
C LEU A 58 -18.55 -37.39 -35.50
N THR A 59 -19.82 -37.04 -35.67
CA THR A 59 -20.24 -35.74 -36.20
C THR A 59 -20.44 -34.68 -35.12
N TYR A 60 -20.95 -35.07 -33.94
CA TYR A 60 -21.42 -34.12 -32.92
C TYR A 60 -20.65 -34.18 -31.60
N CYS A 61 -19.80 -35.19 -31.36
CA CYS A 61 -18.98 -35.35 -30.14
C CYS A 61 -19.80 -35.11 -28.85
N ILE A 62 -19.44 -34.11 -28.04
CA ILE A 62 -20.11 -33.72 -26.79
C ILE A 62 -21.58 -33.32 -27.00
N ASN A 63 -21.94 -32.81 -28.18
CA ASN A 63 -23.32 -32.40 -28.50
C ASN A 63 -24.22 -33.57 -28.94
N THR A 64 -23.70 -34.80 -28.99
CA THR A 64 -24.45 -35.97 -29.49
C THR A 64 -25.77 -36.20 -28.75
N ILE A 65 -25.77 -36.11 -27.41
CA ILE A 65 -26.99 -36.29 -26.60
C ILE A 65 -27.96 -35.12 -26.81
N LYS A 66 -27.46 -33.89 -26.96
CA LYS A 66 -28.28 -32.71 -27.25
C LYS A 66 -28.99 -32.85 -28.60
N VAL A 67 -28.25 -33.24 -29.64
CA VAL A 67 -28.81 -33.50 -30.98
C VAL A 67 -29.83 -34.63 -30.93
N ALA A 68 -29.52 -35.72 -30.22
CA ALA A 68 -30.46 -36.82 -30.06
C ALA A 68 -31.78 -36.38 -29.40
N LYS A 69 -31.72 -35.51 -28.37
CA LYS A 69 -32.92 -34.96 -27.72
C LYS A 69 -33.75 -34.09 -28.66
N ILE A 70 -33.10 -33.23 -29.45
CA ILE A 70 -33.78 -32.38 -30.44
C ILE A 70 -34.53 -33.27 -31.43
N VAL A 71 -33.85 -34.25 -32.02
CA VAL A 71 -34.44 -35.14 -33.03
C VAL A 71 -35.51 -36.05 -32.44
N LEU A 72 -35.34 -36.56 -31.20
CA LEU A 72 -36.36 -37.34 -30.49
C LEU A 72 -37.62 -36.51 -30.19
N GLY A 73 -37.46 -35.23 -29.88
CA GLY A 73 -38.55 -34.27 -29.72
C GLY A 73 -39.33 -34.08 -31.02
N GLU A 74 -38.63 -33.95 -32.15
CA GLU A 74 -39.27 -33.80 -33.48
C GLU A 74 -40.06 -35.03 -33.92
N ILE A 75 -39.59 -36.24 -33.59
CA ILE A 75 -40.35 -37.48 -33.83
C ILE A 75 -41.40 -37.77 -32.76
N ARG A 76 -41.63 -36.85 -31.82
CA ARG A 76 -42.62 -36.93 -30.71
C ARG A 76 -42.39 -38.08 -29.72
N ARG A 77 -41.14 -38.50 -29.52
CA ARG A 77 -40.73 -39.50 -28.51
C ARG A 77 -40.21 -38.82 -27.23
N ASN A 78 -41.06 -37.99 -26.62
CA ASN A 78 -40.73 -37.26 -25.40
C ASN A 78 -40.43 -38.19 -24.21
N ASP A 79 -40.97 -39.42 -24.22
CA ASP A 79 -40.66 -40.49 -23.28
C ASP A 79 -39.17 -40.85 -23.27
N LEU A 80 -38.52 -40.85 -24.44
CA LEU A 80 -37.10 -41.13 -24.58
C LEU A 80 -36.21 -39.90 -24.31
N VAL A 81 -36.75 -38.68 -24.53
CA VAL A 81 -36.07 -37.42 -24.19
C VAL A 81 -35.92 -37.27 -22.68
N GLU A 82 -36.95 -37.62 -21.92
CA GLU A 82 -36.91 -37.63 -20.45
C GLU A 82 -35.92 -38.68 -19.92
N ASP A 83 -35.90 -39.88 -20.50
CA ASP A 83 -35.00 -40.97 -20.12
C ASP A 83 -33.51 -40.65 -20.42
N LEU A 84 -33.24 -39.96 -21.54
CA LEU A 84 -31.92 -39.41 -21.85
C LEU A 84 -31.50 -38.26 -20.92
N SER A 85 -32.46 -37.59 -20.27
CA SER A 85 -32.20 -36.48 -19.35
C SER A 85 -31.93 -36.95 -17.93
N GLN A 86 -32.48 -38.09 -17.51
CA GLN A 86 -32.21 -38.68 -16.20
C GLN A 86 -30.88 -39.46 -16.16
N ASN A 87 -30.40 -39.94 -17.31
CA ASN A 87 -29.23 -40.84 -17.40
C ASN A 87 -27.97 -40.20 -18.02
N SER A 88 -27.99 -38.92 -18.39
CA SER A 88 -26.80 -38.22 -18.91
C SER A 88 -25.91 -37.71 -17.77
N LEU A 89 -24.72 -38.31 -17.62
CA LEU A 89 -23.63 -37.72 -16.86
C LEU A 89 -23.10 -36.50 -17.63
N GLU A 90 -23.25 -35.30 -17.09
CA GLU A 90 -22.48 -34.13 -17.54
C GLU A 90 -20.99 -34.35 -17.23
N PRO A 91 -20.04 -33.79 -18.02
CA PRO A 91 -18.62 -33.95 -17.75
C PRO A 91 -18.26 -33.22 -16.45
N THR A 92 -18.10 -33.97 -15.36
CA THR A 92 -17.85 -33.45 -14.01
C THR A 92 -16.38 -33.50 -13.58
N ASP A 93 -15.41 -33.34 -14.48
CA ASP A 93 -13.99 -33.52 -14.11
C ASP A 93 -13.22 -32.22 -13.81
N ILE A 94 -13.81 -31.04 -14.03
CA ILE A 94 -13.23 -29.77 -13.54
C ILE A 94 -13.86 -29.35 -12.20
N ASP A 95 -15.08 -29.82 -11.93
CA ASP A 95 -15.84 -29.49 -10.72
C ASP A 95 -15.49 -30.43 -9.54
N THR A 96 -14.96 -31.63 -9.80
CA THR A 96 -14.53 -32.60 -8.76
C THR A 96 -13.31 -32.16 -8.00
N PHE A 97 -12.33 -31.50 -8.64
CA PHE A 97 -11.15 -30.98 -7.95
C PHE A 97 -11.50 -29.91 -6.90
N TYR A 98 -12.64 -29.22 -7.05
CA TYR A 98 -13.18 -28.31 -6.05
C TYR A 98 -14.29 -28.92 -5.16
N LYS A 99 -14.96 -30.00 -5.58
CA LYS A 99 -15.91 -30.74 -4.72
C LYS A 99 -15.21 -31.53 -3.61
N GLU A 100 -13.96 -31.97 -3.81
CA GLU A 100 -13.19 -32.59 -2.71
C GLU A 100 -12.74 -31.59 -1.63
N VAL A 101 -12.95 -30.29 -1.86
CA VAL A 101 -12.85 -29.23 -0.85
C VAL A 101 -14.23 -28.61 -0.57
N LYS A 102 -15.22 -29.43 -0.17
CA LYS A 102 -16.26 -29.12 0.84
C LYS A 102 -17.45 -30.09 0.78
N PRO A 103 -17.84 -30.69 1.92
CA PRO A 103 -19.23 -30.88 2.28
C PRO A 103 -19.68 -29.68 3.12
N GLN A 104 -20.65 -28.92 2.59
CA GLN A 104 -21.54 -27.99 3.31
C GLN A 104 -20.94 -26.72 3.94
N GLN A 105 -20.98 -25.62 3.18
CA GLN A 105 -21.57 -24.30 3.51
C GLN A 105 -20.96 -23.23 2.57
N ASN A 106 -21.82 -22.64 1.72
CA ASN A 106 -21.57 -21.54 0.78
C ASN A 106 -20.25 -21.60 -0.02
N THR A 107 -20.22 -22.38 -1.10
CA THR A 107 -19.22 -22.25 -2.17
C THR A 107 -19.80 -21.37 -3.27
N LYS A 108 -19.42 -20.09 -3.28
CA LYS A 108 -19.51 -19.28 -4.51
C LYS A 108 -18.58 -19.91 -5.55
N LEU A 109 -19.01 -19.99 -6.80
CA LEU A 109 -18.22 -20.58 -7.89
C LEU A 109 -16.97 -19.73 -8.17
N LEU A 110 -15.93 -20.33 -8.76
CA LEU A 110 -14.72 -19.58 -9.17
C LEU A 110 -15.09 -18.37 -10.03
N SER A 111 -16.10 -18.52 -10.90
CA SER A 111 -16.67 -17.45 -11.73
C SER A 111 -17.19 -16.24 -10.92
N ASP A 112 -17.74 -16.46 -9.73
CA ASP A 112 -18.37 -15.42 -8.91
C ASP A 112 -17.35 -14.58 -8.13
N ILE A 113 -16.20 -15.17 -7.78
CA ILE A 113 -15.15 -14.52 -6.98
C ILE A 113 -14.00 -14.02 -7.87
N TYR A 114 -13.79 -14.62 -9.04
CA TYR A 114 -12.68 -14.28 -9.92
C TYR A 114 -12.63 -12.78 -10.17
N THR A 115 -11.47 -12.19 -9.96
CA THR A 115 -11.18 -10.78 -10.23
C THR A 115 -10.03 -10.77 -11.23
N GLU A 116 -10.20 -10.00 -12.31
CA GLU A 116 -9.21 -9.94 -13.39
C GLU A 116 -7.87 -9.42 -12.84
N ILE A 117 -6.77 -10.05 -13.27
CA ILE A 117 -5.43 -9.76 -12.78
C ILE A 117 -4.69 -8.91 -13.83
N PHE A 118 -3.93 -7.92 -13.37
CA PHE A 118 -3.18 -7.01 -14.24
C PHE A 118 -1.94 -7.69 -14.84
N ILE A 119 -1.79 -7.64 -16.17
CA ILE A 119 -0.67 -8.21 -16.94
C ILE A 119 -0.02 -7.12 -17.80
N THR A 120 1.31 -7.04 -17.77
CA THR A 120 2.08 -6.08 -18.58
C THR A 120 3.14 -6.77 -19.44
N LYS A 121 3.50 -6.12 -20.55
CA LYS A 121 4.62 -6.53 -21.42
C LYS A 121 5.91 -5.94 -20.86
N GLU A 122 6.97 -6.73 -20.77
CA GLU A 122 8.27 -6.24 -20.32
C GLU A 122 9.15 -5.87 -21.52
N GLU A 123 9.73 -4.66 -21.53
CA GLU A 123 10.65 -4.18 -22.58
C GLU A 123 12.14 -4.42 -22.23
N THR A 124 12.48 -4.64 -20.95
CA THR A 124 13.86 -4.78 -20.48
C THR A 124 14.04 -6.06 -19.67
N GLY A 125 14.83 -7.01 -20.18
CA GLY A 125 15.09 -8.33 -19.57
C GLY A 125 16.03 -8.31 -18.36
N GLU A 126 15.86 -7.38 -17.41
CA GLU A 126 16.61 -7.39 -16.16
C GLU A 126 16.04 -8.44 -15.19
N ILE A 127 16.90 -9.36 -14.78
CA ILE A 127 16.58 -10.40 -13.79
C ILE A 127 16.62 -9.75 -12.41
N ASN A 128 15.46 -9.54 -11.80
CA ASN A 128 15.41 -9.11 -10.40
C ASN A 128 15.41 -10.33 -9.46
N GLU A 129 16.51 -10.55 -8.75
CA GLU A 129 16.70 -11.66 -7.79
C GLU A 129 16.14 -11.36 -6.38
N ASP A 130 15.48 -10.21 -6.21
CA ASP A 130 14.92 -9.74 -4.93
C ASP A 130 13.81 -10.65 -4.37
N HIS A 131 13.62 -10.64 -3.04
CA HIS A 131 12.54 -11.39 -2.36
C HIS A 131 11.14 -11.06 -2.91
N GLU A 132 10.22 -12.03 -2.91
CA GLU A 132 8.84 -11.86 -3.40
C GLU A 132 8.13 -10.66 -2.73
N VAL A 133 8.35 -10.45 -1.43
CA VAL A 133 7.76 -9.32 -0.69
C VAL A 133 8.34 -7.96 -1.13
N MET A 134 9.64 -7.91 -1.42
CA MET A 134 10.30 -6.70 -1.93
C MET A 134 9.83 -6.38 -3.35
N GLN A 135 9.62 -7.40 -4.19
CA GLN A 135 9.09 -7.23 -5.54
C GLN A 135 7.67 -6.66 -5.52
N ILE A 136 6.80 -7.08 -4.59
CA ILE A 136 5.46 -6.48 -4.38
C ILE A 136 5.56 -5.00 -4.02
N GLU A 137 6.43 -4.67 -3.07
CA GLU A 137 6.60 -3.29 -2.59
C GLU A 137 7.16 -2.39 -3.71
N MET A 138 8.04 -2.92 -4.56
CA MET A 138 8.56 -2.22 -5.74
C MET A 138 7.51 -2.08 -6.85
N ALA A 139 6.76 -3.15 -7.15
CA ALA A 139 5.72 -3.16 -8.17
C ALA A 139 4.57 -2.20 -7.82
N SER A 140 4.16 -2.17 -6.54
CA SER A 140 3.15 -1.22 -6.05
C SER A 140 3.61 0.23 -6.18
N ARG A 141 4.93 0.53 -6.12
CA ARG A 141 5.47 1.88 -6.32
C ARG A 141 5.59 2.23 -7.81
N LYS A 142 6.06 1.30 -8.64
CA LYS A 142 6.21 1.49 -10.09
C LYS A 142 4.87 1.66 -10.81
N ALA A 143 3.82 0.96 -10.36
CA ALA A 143 2.48 1.03 -10.94
C ALA A 143 1.81 2.42 -10.84
N GLU A 144 2.28 3.29 -9.94
CA GLU A 144 1.74 4.65 -9.77
C GLU A 144 2.38 5.70 -10.69
N ASP A 145 3.52 5.37 -11.32
CA ASP A 145 4.38 6.33 -12.05
C ASP A 145 4.56 6.00 -13.55
N ALA A 146 4.32 4.77 -14.01
CA ALA A 146 4.56 4.37 -15.40
C ALA A 146 3.28 4.17 -16.22
N VAL A 147 3.25 4.73 -17.45
CA VAL A 147 2.26 4.42 -18.49
C VAL A 147 2.65 3.06 -19.11
N GLU A 148 2.52 1.97 -18.37
CA GLU A 148 2.74 0.62 -18.90
C GLU A 148 1.56 0.21 -19.80
N THR A 149 1.84 -0.37 -20.97
CA THR A 149 0.80 -0.91 -21.86
C THR A 149 0.21 -2.18 -21.26
N THR A 150 -1.00 -2.07 -20.72
CA THR A 150 -1.79 -3.18 -20.19
C THR A 150 -2.19 -4.14 -21.30
N ILE A 151 -1.92 -5.43 -21.13
CA ILE A 151 -2.43 -6.48 -22.02
C ILE A 151 -3.69 -7.07 -21.39
N LYS A 152 -4.82 -7.03 -22.10
CA LYS A 152 -6.00 -7.80 -21.72
C LYS A 152 -5.75 -9.28 -21.97
N ARG A 153 -6.32 -10.15 -21.13
CA ARG A 153 -6.20 -11.62 -21.31
C ARG A 153 -6.68 -12.09 -22.69
N GLU A 154 -7.66 -11.40 -23.26
CA GLU A 154 -8.22 -11.66 -24.60
C GLU A 154 -7.21 -11.40 -25.74
N ASP A 155 -6.18 -10.62 -25.46
CA ASP A 155 -5.19 -10.13 -26.42
C ASP A 155 -3.78 -10.71 -26.17
N LEU A 156 -3.64 -11.71 -25.29
CA LEU A 156 -2.35 -12.31 -24.91
C LEU A 156 -1.54 -12.79 -26.13
N PHE A 157 -2.22 -13.29 -27.17
CA PHE A 157 -1.62 -13.77 -28.43
C PHE A 157 -1.82 -12.80 -29.62
N LYS A 158 -2.41 -11.61 -29.43
CA LYS A 158 -2.79 -10.66 -30.50
C LYS A 158 -1.91 -9.40 -30.57
N THR A 159 -0.88 -9.30 -29.75
CA THR A 159 0.00 -8.10 -29.73
C THR A 159 0.89 -8.02 -30.99
N GLU A 160 1.30 -6.81 -31.37
CA GLU A 160 2.07 -6.56 -32.61
C GLU A 160 3.33 -7.44 -32.68
N GLY A 161 3.34 -8.34 -33.70
CA GLY A 161 4.24 -9.48 -33.82
C GLY A 161 3.62 -10.72 -33.19
N GLU A 162 2.91 -11.53 -33.99
CA GLU A 162 2.23 -12.78 -33.59
C GLU A 162 3.18 -13.72 -32.82
N ALA A 163 3.22 -13.57 -31.49
CA ALA A 163 4.08 -14.38 -30.64
C ALA A 163 3.44 -15.76 -30.43
N ARG A 164 4.07 -16.77 -31.02
CA ARG A 164 3.67 -18.18 -30.86
C ARG A 164 3.76 -18.66 -29.42
N THR A 165 4.82 -18.26 -28.71
CA THR A 165 5.08 -18.68 -27.33
C THR A 165 5.09 -17.47 -26.39
N VAL A 166 4.20 -17.49 -25.40
CA VAL A 166 4.12 -16.48 -24.35
C VAL A 166 4.58 -17.08 -23.03
N MET A 167 5.53 -16.44 -22.36
CA MET A 167 5.97 -16.79 -21.01
C MET A 167 5.48 -15.73 -20.03
N THR A 168 4.68 -16.13 -19.06
CA THR A 168 4.12 -15.27 -18.03
C THR A 168 4.82 -15.50 -16.70
N LYS A 169 5.61 -14.53 -16.25
CA LYS A 169 6.28 -14.54 -14.95
C LYS A 169 5.48 -13.82 -13.88
N GLY A 170 5.68 -14.19 -12.62
CA GLY A 170 5.12 -13.46 -11.48
C GLY A 170 5.47 -14.13 -10.14
N VAL A 171 5.38 -13.37 -9.05
CA VAL A 171 5.66 -13.86 -7.68
C VAL A 171 4.72 -15.00 -7.26
N ALA A 172 5.07 -15.75 -6.21
CA ALA A 172 4.17 -16.79 -5.70
C ALA A 172 2.83 -16.21 -5.23
N GLY A 173 1.77 -17.01 -5.31
CA GLY A 173 0.42 -16.59 -4.89
C GLY A 173 -0.26 -15.53 -5.76
N ILE A 174 0.44 -14.97 -6.78
CA ILE A 174 -0.08 -13.87 -7.62
C ILE A 174 -1.26 -14.27 -8.51
N GLY A 175 -1.54 -15.58 -8.62
CA GLY A 175 -2.68 -16.11 -9.35
C GLY A 175 -2.39 -16.64 -10.75
N LYS A 176 -1.12 -16.98 -11.07
CA LYS A 176 -0.73 -17.58 -12.38
C LYS A 176 -1.54 -18.83 -12.71
N THR A 177 -1.60 -19.80 -11.80
CA THR A 177 -2.40 -21.03 -11.96
C THR A 177 -3.90 -20.76 -12.02
N VAL A 178 -4.41 -19.81 -11.23
CA VAL A 178 -5.84 -19.42 -11.29
C VAL A 178 -6.17 -18.76 -12.64
N LEU A 179 -5.21 -18.05 -13.23
CA LEU A 179 -5.34 -17.41 -14.53
C LEU A 179 -5.41 -18.44 -15.66
N THR A 180 -4.52 -19.46 -15.65
CA THR A 180 -4.55 -20.55 -16.63
C THR A 180 -5.81 -21.41 -16.48
N GLN A 181 -6.23 -21.70 -15.25
CA GLN A 181 -7.48 -22.41 -14.98
C GLN A 181 -8.71 -21.64 -15.47
N LYS A 182 -8.78 -20.32 -15.22
CA LYS A 182 -9.88 -19.49 -15.72
C LYS A 182 -9.88 -19.42 -17.25
N PHE A 183 -8.71 -19.46 -17.90
CA PHE A 183 -8.59 -19.59 -19.35
C PHE A 183 -9.23 -20.87 -19.87
N THR A 184 -8.84 -22.01 -19.31
CA THR A 184 -9.42 -23.31 -19.69
C THR A 184 -10.91 -23.37 -19.41
N LEU A 185 -11.37 -22.83 -18.27
CA LEU A 185 -12.79 -22.81 -17.90
C LEU A 185 -13.64 -21.96 -18.87
N ASP A 186 -13.19 -20.76 -19.24
CA ASP A 186 -13.93 -19.91 -20.19
C ASP A 186 -13.99 -20.48 -21.60
N TRP A 187 -12.95 -21.23 -22.00
CA TRP A 187 -12.95 -22.00 -23.24
C TRP A 187 -13.93 -23.18 -23.17
N ALA A 188 -13.88 -23.98 -22.10
CA ALA A 188 -14.73 -25.15 -21.92
C ALA A 188 -16.23 -24.80 -21.85
N GLU A 189 -16.57 -23.66 -21.23
CA GLU A 189 -17.95 -23.17 -21.14
C GLU A 189 -18.41 -22.36 -22.37
N GLY A 190 -17.57 -22.24 -23.42
CA GLY A 190 -17.92 -21.53 -24.65
C GLY A 190 -18.02 -20.01 -24.53
N ARG A 191 -17.51 -19.41 -23.43
CA ARG A 191 -17.63 -17.97 -23.16
C ARG A 191 -16.58 -17.13 -23.88
N ALA A 192 -15.35 -17.63 -24.00
CA ALA A 192 -14.23 -16.94 -24.64
C ALA A 192 -13.28 -17.94 -25.33
N HIS A 193 -12.28 -17.40 -26.06
CA HIS A 193 -11.17 -18.17 -26.66
C HIS A 193 -11.57 -19.30 -27.63
N GLN A 194 -12.74 -19.20 -28.26
CA GLN A 194 -13.24 -20.16 -29.25
C GLN A 194 -12.46 -20.13 -30.59
N ASN A 195 -11.46 -19.25 -30.70
CA ASN A 195 -10.48 -19.29 -31.79
C ASN A 195 -9.54 -20.51 -31.70
N PHE A 196 -9.48 -21.18 -30.54
CA PHE A 196 -8.78 -22.45 -30.37
C PHE A 196 -9.77 -23.61 -30.31
N GLN A 197 -9.52 -24.64 -31.12
CA GLN A 197 -10.31 -25.87 -31.13
C GLN A 197 -9.89 -26.83 -30.01
N PHE A 198 -8.62 -26.79 -29.59
CA PHE A 198 -8.10 -27.60 -28.49
C PHE A 198 -7.29 -26.76 -27.51
N VAL A 199 -7.47 -27.04 -26.22
CA VAL A 199 -6.67 -26.48 -25.11
C VAL A 199 -6.11 -27.65 -24.32
N PHE A 200 -4.78 -27.75 -24.24
CA PHE A 200 -4.08 -28.82 -23.51
C PHE A 200 -3.35 -28.23 -22.30
N PRO A 201 -3.97 -28.21 -21.10
CA PRO A 201 -3.28 -27.83 -19.87
C PRO A 201 -2.36 -28.95 -19.40
N LEU A 202 -1.06 -28.67 -19.31
CA LEU A 202 -0.01 -29.61 -18.92
C LEU A 202 0.87 -29.00 -17.82
N PRO A 203 0.54 -29.20 -16.54
CA PRO A 203 1.37 -28.71 -15.44
C PRO A 203 2.76 -29.36 -15.46
N PHE A 204 3.83 -28.58 -15.26
CA PHE A 204 5.19 -29.12 -15.17
C PHE A 204 5.35 -30.10 -14.02
N LYS A 205 4.56 -29.93 -12.94
CA LYS A 205 4.45 -30.90 -11.84
C LYS A 205 4.16 -32.32 -12.34
N GLU A 206 3.25 -32.45 -13.29
CA GLU A 206 2.84 -33.74 -13.85
C GLU A 206 3.83 -34.23 -14.90
N LEU A 207 4.38 -33.33 -15.72
CA LEU A 207 5.40 -33.67 -16.73
C LEU A 207 6.69 -34.23 -16.11
N ASN A 208 7.07 -33.77 -14.92
CA ASN A 208 8.20 -34.31 -14.18
C ASN A 208 8.06 -35.81 -13.86
N LEU A 209 6.82 -36.35 -13.82
CA LEU A 209 6.58 -37.76 -13.54
C LEU A 209 7.07 -38.67 -14.67
N LEU A 210 7.15 -38.12 -15.88
CA LEU A 210 7.46 -38.85 -17.09
C LEU A 210 8.93 -38.69 -17.53
N GLU A 211 9.77 -38.01 -16.72
CA GLU A 211 11.15 -37.61 -17.07
C GLU A 211 12.02 -38.75 -17.63
N HIS A 212 11.86 -39.96 -17.10
CA HIS A 212 12.68 -41.13 -17.48
C HIS A 212 12.09 -41.96 -18.63
N GLU A 213 10.89 -41.61 -19.09
CA GLU A 213 10.19 -42.30 -20.16
C GLU A 213 10.37 -41.56 -21.49
N LYS A 214 10.19 -42.28 -22.60
CA LYS A 214 10.23 -41.72 -23.94
C LYS A 214 8.83 -41.76 -24.54
N PHE A 215 8.39 -40.62 -25.03
CA PHE A 215 7.08 -40.46 -25.65
C PHE A 215 7.25 -39.85 -27.04
N SER A 216 6.34 -40.15 -27.96
CA SER A 216 6.03 -39.23 -29.05
C SER A 216 5.05 -38.17 -28.56
N LEU A 217 4.92 -37.04 -29.27
CA LEU A 217 3.98 -35.99 -28.86
C LEU A 217 2.53 -36.48 -28.86
N ALA A 218 2.17 -37.34 -29.82
CA ALA A 218 0.85 -37.98 -29.87
C ALA A 218 0.60 -38.88 -28.64
N GLU A 219 1.58 -39.70 -28.27
CA GLU A 219 1.48 -40.55 -27.07
C GLU A 219 1.38 -39.73 -25.79
N LEU A 220 2.11 -38.61 -25.71
CA LEU A 220 2.04 -37.70 -24.56
C LEU A 220 0.62 -37.10 -24.42
N ILE A 221 0.03 -36.61 -25.52
CA ILE A 221 -1.35 -36.07 -25.50
C ILE A 221 -2.36 -37.17 -25.14
N HIS A 222 -2.23 -38.36 -25.71
CA HIS A 222 -3.11 -39.49 -25.41
C HIS A 222 -2.96 -40.03 -23.98
N HIS A 223 -1.80 -39.84 -23.37
CA HIS A 223 -1.55 -40.22 -21.98
C HIS A 223 -2.30 -39.29 -21.01
N PHE A 224 -2.20 -37.98 -21.22
CA PHE A 224 -2.88 -36.98 -20.37
C PHE A 224 -4.37 -36.82 -20.68
N PHE A 225 -4.77 -37.05 -21.94
CA PHE A 225 -6.13 -36.84 -22.43
C PHE A 225 -6.60 -38.10 -23.17
N PRO A 226 -6.91 -39.20 -22.47
CA PRO A 226 -7.29 -40.48 -23.09
C PRO A 226 -8.53 -40.35 -24.00
N GLU A 227 -9.38 -39.35 -23.80
CA GLU A 227 -10.54 -39.03 -24.63
C GLU A 227 -10.14 -38.70 -26.08
N THR A 228 -8.95 -38.13 -26.29
CA THR A 228 -8.43 -37.83 -27.63
C THR A 228 -8.12 -39.12 -28.40
N LYS A 229 -7.67 -40.16 -27.68
CA LYS A 229 -7.43 -41.50 -28.21
C LYS A 229 -8.75 -42.23 -28.46
N GLU A 230 -9.71 -42.13 -27.53
CA GLU A 230 -11.07 -42.68 -27.71
C GLU A 230 -11.81 -42.06 -28.90
N ALA A 231 -11.57 -40.77 -29.17
CA ALA A 231 -12.14 -40.03 -30.29
C ALA A 231 -11.44 -40.29 -31.64
N GLY A 232 -10.34 -41.06 -31.65
CA GLY A 232 -9.58 -41.37 -32.87
C GLY A 232 -8.83 -40.17 -33.47
N ILE A 233 -8.52 -39.14 -32.68
CA ILE A 233 -7.84 -37.94 -33.14
C ILE A 233 -6.34 -38.22 -33.23
N CYS A 234 -5.82 -38.45 -34.44
CA CYS A 234 -4.41 -38.78 -34.65
C CYS A 234 -3.66 -37.72 -35.48
N ARG A 235 -4.33 -36.68 -35.98
CA ARG A 235 -3.72 -35.60 -36.77
C ARG A 235 -4.05 -34.25 -36.15
N PHE A 236 -3.01 -33.60 -35.65
CA PHE A 236 -3.08 -32.30 -34.98
C PHE A 236 -2.52 -31.17 -35.87
N GLU A 237 -2.07 -31.50 -37.08
CA GLU A 237 -1.12 -30.69 -37.88
C GLU A 237 -1.69 -29.39 -38.46
N ASP A 238 -3.00 -29.17 -38.48
CA ASP A 238 -3.61 -27.94 -39.04
C ASP A 238 -4.70 -27.34 -38.13
N LEU A 239 -4.77 -27.78 -36.86
CA LEU A 239 -5.83 -27.39 -35.94
C LEU A 239 -5.35 -26.26 -35.02
N PRO A 240 -6.11 -25.16 -34.85
CA PRO A 240 -5.72 -24.10 -33.94
C PRO A 240 -5.80 -24.62 -32.50
N MET A 241 -4.67 -24.74 -31.84
CA MET A 241 -4.57 -25.26 -30.46
C MET A 241 -3.60 -24.46 -29.61
N VAL A 242 -3.78 -24.58 -28.30
CA VAL A 242 -2.89 -23.99 -27.30
C VAL A 242 -2.45 -25.03 -26.26
N PHE A 243 -1.14 -25.10 -26.03
CA PHE A 243 -0.56 -25.85 -24.91
C PHE A 243 -0.30 -24.89 -23.75
N ILE A 244 -0.79 -25.22 -22.56
CA ILE A 244 -0.60 -24.40 -21.36
C ILE A 244 0.31 -25.16 -20.40
N PHE A 245 1.56 -24.75 -20.30
CA PHE A 245 2.52 -25.31 -19.37
C PHE A 245 2.58 -24.49 -18.07
N ASP A 246 1.95 -25.00 -17.02
CA ASP A 246 1.89 -24.30 -15.73
C ASP A 246 3.06 -24.70 -14.81
N GLY A 247 3.82 -23.73 -14.29
CA GLY A 247 4.82 -23.96 -13.24
C GLY A 247 6.22 -24.38 -13.69
N LEU A 248 6.85 -23.69 -14.66
CA LEU A 248 8.22 -23.99 -15.09
C LEU A 248 9.25 -23.95 -13.94
N ASP A 249 9.00 -23.18 -12.89
CA ASP A 249 9.84 -23.14 -11.68
C ASP A 249 9.90 -24.49 -10.94
N GLU A 250 8.99 -25.40 -11.25
CA GLU A 250 8.90 -26.71 -10.63
C GLU A 250 9.48 -27.80 -11.56
N CYS A 251 9.95 -27.46 -12.76
CA CYS A 251 10.57 -28.37 -13.71
C CYS A 251 11.91 -28.93 -13.17
N ARG A 252 12.07 -30.26 -13.20
CA ARG A 252 13.25 -30.96 -12.63
C ARG A 252 14.32 -31.26 -13.65
N PHE A 253 13.95 -31.37 -14.92
CA PHE A 253 14.86 -31.64 -16.02
C PHE A 253 15.23 -30.35 -16.76
N ARG A 254 16.46 -30.30 -17.30
CA ARG A 254 16.95 -29.15 -18.06
C ARG A 254 16.54 -29.25 -19.51
N LEU A 255 15.74 -28.30 -19.99
CA LEU A 255 15.35 -28.19 -21.40
C LEU A 255 16.59 -27.99 -22.30
N LYS A 256 16.77 -28.88 -23.29
CA LYS A 256 17.94 -28.88 -24.17
C LYS A 256 17.61 -28.25 -25.52
N PHE A 257 17.89 -26.95 -25.65
CA PHE A 257 17.71 -26.22 -26.90
C PHE A 257 18.81 -26.48 -27.96
N ASN A 258 19.84 -27.27 -27.65
CA ASN A 258 20.92 -27.62 -28.60
C ASN A 258 20.78 -29.02 -29.24
N GLY A 259 19.60 -29.64 -29.15
CA GLY A 259 19.30 -30.97 -29.72
C GLY A 259 18.83 -30.94 -31.19
N GLY A 260 18.80 -32.12 -31.83
CA GLY A 260 18.28 -32.32 -33.19
C GLY A 260 16.75 -32.25 -33.28
N LYS A 261 16.23 -32.08 -34.50
CA LYS A 261 14.78 -32.04 -34.79
C LYS A 261 14.16 -33.42 -34.57
N THR A 262 12.96 -33.46 -34.01
CA THR A 262 12.17 -34.69 -33.75
C THR A 262 10.84 -34.62 -34.49
N GLU A 263 10.40 -35.72 -35.10
CA GLU A 263 9.11 -35.81 -35.79
C GLU A 263 7.94 -36.09 -34.83
N PHE A 264 6.69 -35.85 -35.27
CA PHE A 264 5.48 -35.97 -34.46
C PHE A 264 5.23 -37.37 -33.88
N THR A 265 5.67 -38.42 -34.60
CA THR A 265 5.51 -39.83 -34.24
C THR A 265 6.76 -40.46 -33.64
N GLU A 266 7.86 -39.71 -33.52
CA GLU A 266 9.14 -40.25 -33.05
C GLU A 266 9.25 -40.12 -31.53
N SER A 267 9.58 -41.22 -30.85
CA SER A 267 9.71 -41.23 -29.39
C SER A 267 11.02 -40.54 -28.95
N ALA A 268 10.89 -39.44 -28.22
CA ALA A 268 11.99 -38.68 -27.66
C ALA A 268 11.81 -38.48 -26.15
N SER A 269 12.85 -37.99 -25.48
CA SER A 269 12.76 -37.58 -24.07
C SER A 269 12.00 -36.25 -23.95
N LEU A 270 11.34 -36.01 -22.82
CA LEU A 270 10.53 -34.80 -22.59
C LEU A 270 11.30 -33.50 -22.73
N ASP A 271 12.57 -33.46 -22.31
CA ASP A 271 13.43 -32.29 -22.47
C ASP A 271 13.64 -31.89 -23.93
N VAL A 272 13.68 -32.87 -24.84
CA VAL A 272 13.82 -32.67 -26.29
C VAL A 272 12.47 -32.33 -26.93
N LEU A 273 11.40 -33.04 -26.56
CA LEU A 273 10.05 -32.78 -27.06
C LEU A 273 9.59 -31.36 -26.75
N LEU A 274 9.68 -30.95 -25.48
CA LEU A 274 9.24 -29.63 -25.04
C LEU A 274 10.13 -28.53 -25.64
N ALA A 275 11.44 -28.74 -25.76
CA ALA A 275 12.33 -27.78 -26.42
C ALA A 275 11.98 -27.61 -27.91
N ASN A 276 11.70 -28.70 -28.64
CA ASN A 276 11.33 -28.64 -30.06
C ASN A 276 9.92 -28.07 -30.25
N LEU A 277 8.99 -28.31 -29.32
CA LEU A 277 7.68 -27.67 -29.29
C LEU A 277 7.83 -26.16 -29.06
N ILE A 278 8.62 -25.71 -28.09
CA ILE A 278 8.85 -24.28 -27.79
C ILE A 278 9.53 -23.56 -28.98
N LYS A 279 10.54 -24.18 -29.60
CA LYS A 279 11.21 -23.64 -30.80
C LYS A 279 10.30 -23.50 -32.02
N GLY A 280 9.31 -24.37 -32.15
CA GLY A 280 8.46 -24.44 -33.34
C GLY A 280 8.92 -25.40 -34.42
N ASP A 281 9.90 -26.25 -34.10
CA ASP A 281 10.27 -27.39 -34.94
C ASP A 281 9.20 -28.49 -34.91
N LEU A 282 8.43 -28.57 -33.82
CA LEU A 282 7.33 -29.50 -33.61
C LEU A 282 6.01 -28.72 -33.45
N LEU A 283 4.99 -29.05 -34.25
CA LEU A 283 3.70 -28.32 -34.36
C LEU A 283 3.85 -26.79 -34.48
N PRO A 284 4.28 -26.27 -35.65
CA PRO A 284 4.53 -24.84 -35.84
C PRO A 284 3.28 -23.97 -35.62
N SER A 285 2.09 -24.49 -35.91
CA SER A 285 0.78 -23.81 -35.77
C SER A 285 0.25 -23.75 -34.33
N ALA A 286 0.85 -24.49 -33.39
CA ALA A 286 0.40 -24.52 -32.00
C ALA A 286 0.89 -23.29 -31.22
N HIS A 287 -0.01 -22.68 -30.45
CA HIS A 287 0.32 -21.62 -29.50
C HIS A 287 0.75 -22.23 -28.17
N ILE A 288 1.66 -21.56 -27.46
CA ILE A 288 2.22 -22.06 -26.22
C ILE A 288 2.15 -20.97 -25.16
N TRP A 289 1.63 -21.31 -23.99
CA TRP A 289 1.61 -20.44 -22.82
C TRP A 289 2.34 -21.12 -21.66
N ILE A 290 3.39 -20.48 -21.15
CA ILE A 290 4.20 -20.99 -20.04
C ILE A 290 4.06 -20.05 -18.86
N THR A 291 3.81 -20.56 -17.66
CA THR A 291 3.85 -19.76 -16.42
C THR A 291 5.08 -20.11 -15.58
N THR A 292 5.66 -19.12 -14.91
CA THR A 292 6.86 -19.34 -14.09
C THR A 292 7.06 -18.27 -13.01
N ARG A 293 7.96 -18.53 -12.05
CA ARG A 293 8.53 -17.48 -11.19
C ARG A 293 9.70 -16.79 -11.91
N PRO A 294 9.97 -15.50 -11.61
CA PRO A 294 11.07 -14.76 -12.24
C PRO A 294 12.43 -15.51 -12.21
N ALA A 295 12.74 -16.18 -11.10
CA ALA A 295 14.00 -16.92 -10.92
C ALA A 295 14.19 -18.08 -11.90
N ALA A 296 13.11 -18.67 -12.43
CA ALA A 296 13.16 -19.82 -13.33
C ALA A 296 12.92 -19.44 -14.80
N ALA A 297 12.68 -18.17 -15.09
CA ALA A 297 12.44 -17.68 -16.46
C ALA A 297 13.66 -17.88 -17.38
N ASN A 298 14.87 -17.88 -16.82
CA ASN A 298 16.13 -18.06 -17.56
C ASN A 298 16.36 -19.50 -18.08
N GLN A 299 15.51 -20.46 -17.72
CA GLN A 299 15.60 -21.83 -18.24
C GLN A 299 15.30 -21.89 -19.75
N ILE A 300 14.58 -20.90 -20.28
CA ILE A 300 14.21 -20.79 -21.69
C ILE A 300 14.88 -19.53 -22.28
N PRO A 301 15.59 -19.62 -23.42
CA PRO A 301 16.18 -18.45 -24.06
C PRO A 301 15.11 -17.44 -24.50
N SER A 302 15.37 -16.15 -24.29
CA SER A 302 14.45 -15.05 -24.63
C SER A 302 14.08 -14.98 -26.11
N ASP A 303 14.94 -15.49 -26.99
CA ASP A 303 14.74 -15.47 -28.44
C ASP A 303 13.53 -16.30 -28.90
N TYR A 304 13.05 -17.24 -28.06
CA TYR A 304 11.93 -18.12 -28.37
C TYR A 304 10.62 -17.72 -27.70
N VAL A 305 10.62 -16.74 -26.79
CA VAL A 305 9.47 -16.44 -25.93
C VAL A 305 9.22 -14.94 -25.77
N MET A 306 7.96 -14.53 -25.88
CA MET A 306 7.54 -13.19 -25.43
C MET A 306 7.30 -13.23 -23.91
N VAL A 307 7.97 -12.35 -23.16
CA VAL A 307 7.83 -12.30 -21.70
C VAL A 307 6.74 -11.30 -21.30
N THR A 308 5.81 -11.77 -20.47
CA THR A 308 4.75 -10.99 -19.83
C THR A 308 4.87 -11.14 -18.32
N GLU A 309 4.46 -10.13 -17.55
CA GLU A 309 4.51 -10.14 -16.10
C GLU A 309 3.11 -9.97 -15.49
N VAL A 310 2.75 -10.85 -14.57
CA VAL A 310 1.54 -10.70 -13.74
C VAL A 310 1.90 -9.87 -12.52
N ARG A 311 1.33 -8.68 -12.44
CA ARG A 311 1.59 -7.76 -11.31
C ARG A 311 0.65 -7.98 -10.13
N GLY A 312 -0.56 -8.52 -10.32
CA GLY A 312 -1.52 -8.76 -9.23
C GLY A 312 -2.74 -7.83 -9.29
N PHE A 313 -3.34 -7.53 -8.13
CA PHE A 313 -4.50 -6.65 -8.01
C PHE A 313 -4.10 -5.18 -7.86
N THR A 314 -4.59 -4.34 -8.76
CA THR A 314 -4.61 -2.88 -8.60
C THR A 314 -5.55 -2.46 -7.46
N ASP A 315 -5.40 -1.24 -6.94
CA ASP A 315 -6.24 -0.75 -5.84
C ASP A 315 -7.76 -0.86 -6.12
N PRO A 316 -8.27 -0.53 -7.32
CA PRO A 316 -9.67 -0.78 -7.65
C PRO A 316 -10.04 -2.28 -7.65
N GLN A 317 -9.17 -3.14 -8.17
CA GLN A 317 -9.40 -4.59 -8.22
C GLN A 317 -9.43 -5.21 -6.81
N LYS A 318 -8.63 -4.71 -5.86
CA LYS A 318 -8.69 -5.13 -4.45
C LYS A 318 -10.11 -4.94 -3.90
N GLU A 319 -10.71 -3.79 -4.14
CA GLU A 319 -12.08 -3.52 -3.69
C GLU A 319 -13.10 -4.42 -4.38
N VAL A 320 -12.97 -4.62 -5.70
CA VAL A 320 -13.86 -5.51 -6.47
C VAL A 320 -13.82 -6.93 -5.90
N TYR A 321 -12.63 -7.45 -5.60
CA TYR A 321 -12.47 -8.77 -4.98
C TYR A 321 -13.24 -8.87 -3.65
N PHE A 322 -13.05 -7.91 -2.73
CA PHE A 322 -13.73 -7.96 -1.44
C PHE A 322 -15.24 -7.78 -1.56
N ARG A 323 -15.73 -6.89 -2.44
CA ARG A 323 -17.17 -6.75 -2.72
C ARG A 323 -17.77 -8.02 -3.33
N ARG A 324 -17.05 -8.71 -4.21
CA ARG A 324 -17.51 -10.01 -4.76
C ARG A 324 -17.49 -11.11 -3.70
N ARG A 325 -16.49 -11.11 -2.81
CA ARG A 325 -16.33 -12.15 -1.78
C ARG A 325 -17.37 -12.08 -0.66
N PHE A 326 -17.81 -10.88 -0.28
CA PHE A 326 -18.79 -10.66 0.78
C PHE A 326 -20.15 -10.26 0.21
N ALA A 327 -21.22 -10.97 0.57
CA ALA A 327 -22.58 -10.64 0.09
C ALA A 327 -23.18 -9.39 0.77
N ASP A 328 -22.69 -9.05 1.96
CA ASP A 328 -23.11 -7.87 2.73
C ASP A 328 -22.20 -6.67 2.40
N GLU A 329 -22.80 -5.63 1.81
CA GLU A 329 -22.12 -4.38 1.42
C GLU A 329 -21.57 -3.59 2.61
N GLU A 330 -22.22 -3.64 3.78
CA GLU A 330 -21.73 -2.97 4.98
C GLU A 330 -20.48 -3.69 5.52
N GLN A 331 -20.53 -5.03 5.54
CA GLN A 331 -19.39 -5.86 5.89
C GLN A 331 -18.21 -5.65 4.93
N ALA A 332 -18.48 -5.64 3.62
CA ALA A 332 -17.47 -5.40 2.59
C ALA A 332 -16.83 -4.01 2.74
N SER A 333 -17.64 -2.98 2.93
CA SER A 333 -17.17 -1.60 3.11
C SER A 333 -16.31 -1.44 4.36
N ARG A 334 -16.70 -2.07 5.48
CA ARG A 334 -15.91 -2.07 6.72
C ARG A 334 -14.56 -2.77 6.54
N ILE A 335 -14.52 -3.90 5.84
CA ILE A 335 -13.28 -4.63 5.54
C ILE A 335 -12.37 -3.80 4.63
N ILE A 336 -12.91 -3.23 3.55
CA ILE A 336 -12.15 -2.38 2.62
C ILE A 336 -11.58 -1.17 3.36
N SER A 337 -12.37 -0.53 4.22
CA SER A 337 -11.91 0.59 5.04
C SER A 337 -10.77 0.18 5.98
N HIS A 338 -10.87 -0.99 6.63
CA HIS A 338 -9.81 -1.49 7.51
C HIS A 338 -8.52 -1.80 6.76
N ILE A 339 -8.63 -2.43 5.58
CA ILE A 339 -7.47 -2.74 4.73
C ILE A 339 -6.81 -1.45 4.26
N LYS A 340 -7.57 -0.44 3.84
CA LYS A 340 -7.04 0.88 3.46
C LYS A 340 -6.38 1.61 4.63
N ALA A 341 -6.91 1.46 5.84
CA ALA A 341 -6.33 2.04 7.05
C ALA A 341 -4.99 1.39 7.45
N SER A 342 -4.73 0.15 7.04
CA SER A 342 -3.46 -0.56 7.28
C SER A 342 -2.66 -0.72 5.99
N ARG A 343 -1.67 0.17 5.77
CA ARG A 343 -0.84 0.12 4.55
C ARG A 343 -0.15 -1.22 4.34
N THR A 344 0.30 -1.90 5.40
CA THR A 344 0.89 -3.25 5.30
C THR A 344 -0.11 -4.24 4.70
N LEU A 345 -1.36 -4.27 5.19
CA LEU A 345 -2.40 -5.14 4.64
C LEU A 345 -2.77 -4.73 3.21
N HIS A 346 -2.85 -3.43 2.95
CA HIS A 346 -3.17 -2.88 1.63
C HIS A 346 -2.13 -3.24 0.56
N ILE A 347 -0.83 -3.18 0.91
CA ILE A 347 0.27 -3.60 0.03
C ILE A 347 0.22 -5.11 -0.20
N MET A 348 0.03 -5.89 0.86
CA MET A 348 -0.01 -7.36 0.71
C MET A 348 -1.20 -7.83 -0.11
N CYS A 349 -2.36 -7.19 0.03
CA CYS A 349 -3.54 -7.44 -0.81
C CYS A 349 -3.32 -7.12 -2.30
N HIS A 350 -2.14 -6.66 -2.72
CA HIS A 350 -1.75 -6.72 -4.13
C HIS A 350 -1.67 -8.17 -4.64
N ILE A 351 -1.29 -9.13 -3.80
CA ILE A 351 -1.31 -10.55 -4.15
C ILE A 351 -2.66 -11.17 -3.75
N PRO A 352 -3.37 -11.85 -4.70
CA PRO A 352 -4.65 -12.48 -4.43
C PRO A 352 -4.67 -13.46 -3.25
N VAL A 353 -3.60 -14.22 -3.00
CA VAL A 353 -3.55 -15.13 -1.85
C VAL A 353 -3.67 -14.39 -0.51
N PHE A 354 -3.08 -13.21 -0.38
CA PHE A 354 -3.22 -12.38 0.82
C PHE A 354 -4.63 -11.80 0.93
N CYS A 355 -5.31 -11.50 -0.19
CA CYS A 355 -6.73 -11.14 -0.16
C CYS A 355 -7.61 -12.29 0.33
N TRP A 356 -7.31 -13.53 -0.07
CA TRP A 356 -8.00 -14.72 0.41
C TRP A 356 -7.77 -14.99 1.91
N ILE A 357 -6.52 -14.93 2.38
CA ILE A 357 -6.18 -15.04 3.81
C ILE A 357 -6.92 -13.94 4.59
N THR A 358 -6.85 -12.70 4.10
CA THR A 358 -7.46 -11.54 4.75
C THR A 358 -8.97 -11.65 4.84
N ALA A 359 -9.62 -12.04 3.74
CA ALA A 359 -11.05 -12.27 3.71
C ALA A 359 -11.45 -13.37 4.71
N THR A 360 -10.74 -14.49 4.73
CA THR A 360 -11.02 -15.63 5.62
C THR A 360 -10.93 -15.25 7.10
N VAL A 361 -9.86 -14.52 7.46
CA VAL A 361 -9.64 -14.06 8.84
C VAL A 361 -10.71 -13.04 9.26
N LEU A 362 -10.89 -11.98 8.47
CA LEU A 362 -11.83 -10.90 8.82
C LEU A 362 -13.27 -11.38 8.83
N GLU A 363 -13.65 -12.33 7.96
CA GLU A 363 -14.96 -12.98 7.98
C GLU A 363 -15.22 -13.68 9.31
N SER A 364 -14.26 -14.49 9.77
CA SER A 364 -14.37 -15.24 11.01
C SER A 364 -14.40 -14.32 12.24
N VAL A 365 -13.52 -13.32 12.27
CA VAL A 365 -13.47 -12.33 13.36
C VAL A 365 -14.78 -11.53 13.41
N LEU A 366 -15.36 -11.12 12.28
CA LEU A 366 -16.62 -10.38 12.27
C LEU A 366 -17.82 -11.26 12.68
N LYS A 367 -17.87 -12.54 12.26
CA LYS A 367 -18.94 -13.48 12.63
C LYS A 367 -18.91 -13.86 14.11
N GLY A 368 -17.73 -14.05 14.69
CA GLY A 368 -17.56 -14.42 16.11
C GLY A 368 -17.85 -13.28 17.09
N ASN A 369 -17.97 -12.03 16.62
CA ASN A 369 -18.03 -10.83 17.46
C ASN A 369 -19.40 -10.12 17.44
N LYS A 370 -20.51 -10.85 17.28
CA LYS A 370 -21.87 -10.30 17.48
C LYS A 370 -22.05 -9.86 18.95
N GLY A 371 -21.56 -8.68 19.33
CA GLY A 371 -21.82 -8.04 20.62
C GLY A 371 -20.64 -7.43 21.39
N ARG A 372 -19.38 -7.54 20.94
CA ARG A 372 -18.23 -6.83 21.55
C ARG A 372 -17.44 -6.11 20.46
N GLY A 373 -17.23 -4.80 20.62
CA GLY A 373 -16.42 -3.97 19.73
C GLY A 373 -14.92 -4.29 19.81
N SER A 374 -14.53 -5.53 19.49
CA SER A 374 -13.13 -5.93 19.41
C SER A 374 -12.48 -5.35 18.15
N GLU A 375 -11.22 -4.94 18.30
CA GLU A 375 -10.42 -4.38 17.21
C GLU A 375 -10.11 -5.44 16.16
N LEU A 376 -10.16 -5.07 14.88
CA LEU A 376 -9.70 -5.93 13.78
C LEU A 376 -8.16 -6.03 13.82
N PRO A 377 -7.57 -7.17 13.40
CA PRO A 377 -6.12 -7.35 13.40
C PRO A 377 -5.42 -6.27 12.57
N LYS A 378 -4.40 -5.63 13.14
CA LYS A 378 -3.70 -4.49 12.54
C LYS A 378 -2.35 -4.88 11.94
N THR A 379 -1.65 -5.84 12.55
CA THR A 379 -0.33 -6.30 12.08
C THR A 379 -0.43 -7.59 11.28
N LEU A 380 0.62 -7.91 10.52
CA LEU A 380 0.65 -9.13 9.74
C LEU A 380 0.68 -10.37 10.64
N THR A 381 1.44 -10.30 11.74
CA THR A 381 1.52 -11.43 12.68
C THR A 381 0.17 -11.73 13.31
N GLU A 382 -0.60 -10.71 13.69
CA GLU A 382 -1.96 -10.89 14.21
C GLU A 382 -2.86 -11.59 13.16
N MET A 383 -2.79 -11.17 11.89
CA MET A 383 -3.54 -11.80 10.80
C MET A 383 -3.22 -13.29 10.66
N TYR A 384 -1.93 -13.66 10.70
CA TYR A 384 -1.51 -15.06 10.53
C TYR A 384 -1.81 -15.93 11.76
N ILE A 385 -1.73 -15.37 12.98
CA ILE A 385 -2.19 -16.05 14.19
C ILE A 385 -3.69 -16.35 14.08
N HIS A 386 -4.50 -15.35 13.70
CA HIS A 386 -5.93 -15.58 13.50
C HIS A 386 -6.20 -16.57 12.36
N PHE A 387 -5.43 -16.51 11.27
CA PHE A 387 -5.55 -17.49 10.18
C PHE A 387 -5.32 -18.91 10.68
N LEU A 388 -4.24 -19.15 11.42
CA LEU A 388 -3.94 -20.45 12.02
C LEU A 388 -5.06 -20.92 12.96
N VAL A 389 -5.58 -20.03 13.82
CA VAL A 389 -6.70 -20.32 14.73
C VAL A 389 -7.95 -20.70 13.95
N VAL A 390 -8.28 -19.98 12.88
CA VAL A 390 -9.45 -20.26 12.03
C VAL A 390 -9.31 -21.62 11.34
N GLN A 391 -8.15 -21.91 10.76
CA GLN A 391 -7.91 -23.22 10.12
C GLN A 391 -7.98 -24.37 11.11
N THR A 392 -7.46 -24.17 12.32
CA THR A 392 -7.51 -25.16 13.40
C THR A 392 -8.95 -25.44 13.84
N LYS A 393 -9.79 -24.40 13.96
CA LYS A 393 -11.22 -24.55 14.27
C LYS A 393 -11.97 -25.29 13.16
N LEU A 394 -11.69 -24.99 11.90
CA LEU A 394 -12.30 -25.69 10.76
C LEU A 394 -11.90 -27.18 10.73
N LYS A 395 -10.63 -27.49 11.03
CA LYS A 395 -10.15 -28.87 11.16
C LYS A 395 -10.89 -29.60 12.28
N ASN A 396 -11.10 -28.96 13.44
CA ASN A 396 -11.86 -29.53 14.56
C ASN A 396 -13.27 -29.94 14.15
N VAL A 397 -14.01 -29.02 13.53
CA VAL A 397 -15.39 -29.29 13.10
C VAL A 397 -15.45 -30.44 12.09
N LYS A 398 -14.44 -30.59 11.22
CA LYS A 398 -14.43 -31.61 10.17
C LYS A 398 -14.09 -33.01 10.69
N TYR A 399 -13.06 -33.14 11.51
CA TYR A 399 -12.51 -34.45 11.92
C TYR A 399 -12.90 -34.87 13.34
N TYR A 400 -13.22 -33.93 14.21
CA TYR A 400 -13.52 -34.18 15.62
C TYR A 400 -14.95 -33.73 15.94
N LYS A 401 -15.93 -34.55 15.53
CA LYS A 401 -17.38 -34.28 15.68
C LYS A 401 -17.83 -34.10 17.14
N ASP A 402 -17.06 -34.62 18.10
CA ASP A 402 -17.34 -34.54 19.54
C ASP A 402 -16.57 -33.39 20.25
N ALA A 403 -15.78 -32.60 19.53
CA ALA A 403 -15.09 -31.45 20.10
C ALA A 403 -16.05 -30.28 20.33
N ASP A 404 -16.10 -29.72 21.54
CA ASP A 404 -16.89 -28.52 21.84
C ASP A 404 -16.47 -27.39 20.87
N PRO A 405 -17.42 -26.79 20.12
CA PRO A 405 -17.17 -25.70 19.18
C PRO A 405 -16.37 -24.52 19.74
N GLY A 406 -16.33 -24.36 21.07
CA GLY A 406 -15.52 -23.36 21.76
C GLY A 406 -14.02 -23.69 21.88
N THR A 407 -13.63 -24.95 21.74
CA THR A 407 -12.25 -25.42 22.01
C THR A 407 -11.39 -25.39 20.76
N THR A 408 -10.42 -24.48 20.72
CA THR A 408 -9.51 -24.33 19.56
C THR A 408 -8.36 -25.34 19.63
N TRP A 409 -7.77 -25.54 20.81
CA TRP A 409 -6.49 -26.24 20.97
C TRP A 409 -6.65 -27.60 21.67
N ILE A 410 -6.96 -28.64 20.92
CA ILE A 410 -6.90 -30.05 21.37
C ILE A 410 -5.45 -30.59 21.27
N PRO A 411 -5.03 -31.56 22.11
CA PRO A 411 -3.67 -32.11 22.11
C PRO A 411 -3.17 -32.54 20.71
N GLU A 412 -4.04 -33.13 19.91
CA GLU A 412 -3.78 -33.63 18.56
C GLU A 412 -3.42 -32.48 17.60
N ASN A 413 -4.17 -31.37 17.67
CA ASN A 413 -3.90 -30.19 16.85
C ASN A 413 -2.65 -29.44 17.31
N LYS A 414 -2.37 -29.39 18.61
CA LYS A 414 -1.12 -28.79 19.11
C LYS A 414 0.08 -29.51 18.53
N LYS A 415 0.08 -30.85 18.62
CA LYS A 415 1.13 -31.70 18.04
C LYS A 415 1.24 -31.52 16.53
N THR A 416 0.10 -31.43 15.84
CA THR A 416 0.06 -31.16 14.39
C THR A 416 0.77 -29.85 14.04
N VAL A 417 0.42 -28.74 14.71
CA VAL A 417 1.01 -27.42 14.46
C VAL A 417 2.50 -27.40 14.77
N GLU A 418 2.92 -28.07 15.84
CA GLU A 418 4.34 -28.18 16.21
C GLU A 418 5.15 -28.93 15.15
N ASN A 419 4.63 -30.04 14.63
CA ASN A 419 5.29 -30.82 13.58
C ASN A 419 5.32 -30.07 12.24
N LEU A 420 4.22 -29.39 11.88
CA LEU A 420 4.18 -28.53 10.69
C LEU A 420 5.17 -27.37 10.78
N GLY A 421 5.29 -26.75 11.96
CA GLY A 421 6.27 -25.71 12.21
C GLY A 421 7.72 -26.21 12.08
N LYS A 422 8.00 -27.42 12.59
CA LYS A 422 9.31 -28.07 12.43
C LYS A 422 9.64 -28.31 10.96
N LEU A 423 8.71 -28.92 10.21
CA LEU A 423 8.85 -29.13 8.77
C LEU A 423 9.09 -27.81 8.03
N ALA A 424 8.30 -26.78 8.34
CA ALA A 424 8.43 -25.46 7.74
C ALA A 424 9.83 -24.86 7.95
N PHE A 425 10.35 -24.92 9.19
CA PHE A 425 11.66 -24.37 9.53
C PHE A 425 12.82 -25.12 8.85
N GLU A 426 12.84 -26.46 8.93
CA GLU A 426 13.92 -27.27 8.34
C GLU A 426 13.97 -27.11 6.82
N GLN A 427 12.82 -27.04 6.16
CA GLN A 427 12.76 -26.91 4.72
C GLN A 427 13.02 -25.47 4.25
N LEU A 428 12.66 -24.46 5.06
CA LEU A 428 13.03 -23.07 4.80
C LEU A 428 14.55 -22.89 4.86
N GLN A 429 15.24 -23.51 5.84
CA GLN A 429 16.71 -23.51 5.92
C GLN A 429 17.37 -24.19 4.71
N LYS A 430 16.74 -25.24 4.16
CA LYS A 430 17.22 -25.97 2.97
C LYS A 430 16.85 -25.26 1.64
N GLY A 431 16.05 -24.19 1.68
CA GLY A 431 15.55 -23.51 0.48
C GLY A 431 14.60 -24.36 -0.37
N LYS A 432 13.93 -25.36 0.22
CA LYS A 432 13.00 -26.24 -0.48
C LYS A 432 11.56 -25.78 -0.29
N LEU A 433 10.77 -25.84 -1.37
CA LEU A 433 9.35 -25.48 -1.39
C LEU A 433 8.42 -26.70 -1.53
N ILE A 434 8.95 -27.82 -2.02
CA ILE A 434 8.25 -29.09 -2.20
C ILE A 434 8.97 -30.15 -1.36
N PHE A 435 8.20 -30.95 -0.64
CA PHE A 435 8.67 -31.96 0.32
C PHE A 435 8.11 -33.33 -0.07
N TYR A 436 8.86 -34.38 0.21
CA TYR A 436 8.42 -35.75 -0.03
C TYR A 436 7.86 -36.39 1.23
N ASP A 437 7.15 -37.50 1.08
CA ASP A 437 6.67 -38.32 2.20
C ASP A 437 7.79 -38.65 3.22
N SER A 438 9.02 -38.87 2.75
CA SER A 438 10.19 -39.08 3.61
C SER A 438 10.56 -37.85 4.46
N ASP A 439 10.52 -36.64 3.87
CA ASP A 439 10.75 -35.37 4.58
C ASP A 439 9.63 -35.15 5.63
N VAL A 440 8.38 -35.42 5.27
CA VAL A 440 7.22 -35.22 6.14
C VAL A 440 7.21 -36.19 7.32
N LYS A 441 7.51 -37.48 7.07
CA LYS A 441 7.65 -38.50 8.12
C LYS A 441 8.82 -38.22 9.05
N SER A 442 9.93 -37.69 8.53
CA SER A 442 11.09 -37.31 9.36
C SER A 442 10.77 -36.23 10.42
N CYS A 443 9.74 -35.42 10.16
CA CYS A 443 9.24 -34.41 11.09
C CYS A 443 8.15 -34.93 12.06
N GLY A 444 7.83 -36.24 12.03
CA GLY A 444 6.87 -36.87 12.94
C GLY A 444 5.41 -36.72 12.52
N ILE A 445 5.15 -36.51 11.23
CA ILE A 445 3.80 -36.49 10.65
C ILE A 445 3.53 -37.86 10.03
N ASP A 446 2.70 -38.67 10.71
CA ASP A 446 2.42 -40.04 10.28
C ASP A 446 1.31 -40.12 9.22
N ASN A 447 0.35 -39.18 9.25
CA ASN A 447 -0.77 -39.12 8.29
C ASN A 447 -0.90 -37.73 7.65
N PRO A 448 -0.15 -37.44 6.57
CA PRO A 448 -0.13 -36.11 5.96
C PRO A 448 -1.42 -35.76 5.20
N GLU A 449 -2.23 -36.76 4.81
CA GLU A 449 -3.52 -36.58 4.14
C GLU A 449 -4.52 -35.79 5.01
N GLU A 450 -4.48 -35.95 6.33
CA GLU A 450 -5.30 -35.17 7.27
C GLU A 450 -4.94 -33.67 7.29
N LEU A 451 -3.75 -33.30 6.82
CA LEU A 451 -3.24 -31.93 6.84
C LEU A 451 -3.60 -31.15 5.58
N VAL A 452 -3.82 -31.85 4.46
CA VAL A 452 -4.21 -31.28 3.15
C VAL A 452 -5.50 -30.46 3.25
N TYR A 453 -6.39 -30.87 4.14
CA TYR A 453 -7.70 -30.25 4.32
C TYR A 453 -7.70 -29.00 5.22
N SER A 454 -6.54 -28.59 5.74
CA SER A 454 -6.41 -27.46 6.68
C SER A 454 -6.23 -26.10 6.00
N GLY A 455 -6.16 -26.01 4.66
CA GLY A 455 -5.92 -24.75 3.94
C GLY A 455 -4.54 -24.12 4.19
N VAL A 456 -3.66 -24.84 4.90
CA VAL A 456 -2.26 -24.49 5.21
C VAL A 456 -1.30 -25.32 4.35
N PHE A 457 -1.67 -26.58 4.11
CA PHE A 457 -0.85 -27.61 3.48
C PHE A 457 -1.62 -28.21 2.29
N THR A 458 -0.92 -28.55 1.22
CA THR A 458 -1.52 -29.14 0.01
C THR A 458 -0.72 -30.36 -0.41
N MET A 459 -1.42 -31.44 -0.75
CA MET A 459 -0.85 -32.64 -1.36
C MET A 459 -1.01 -32.55 -2.87
N ILE A 460 0.00 -33.05 -3.56
CA ILE A 460 0.00 -33.24 -5.01
C ILE A 460 -0.02 -34.75 -5.21
N ASP A 461 -1.16 -35.26 -5.69
CA ASP A 461 -1.34 -36.69 -5.93
C ASP A 461 -0.48 -37.16 -7.10
N LYS A 462 0.15 -38.32 -6.90
CA LYS A 462 0.94 -39.03 -7.90
C LYS A 462 0.13 -40.25 -8.36
N GLU A 463 -0.58 -40.14 -9.47
CA GLU A 463 -1.19 -41.31 -10.12
C GLU A 463 -0.26 -41.79 -11.24
N VAL A 464 0.65 -42.72 -10.90
CA VAL A 464 1.49 -43.42 -11.88
C VAL A 464 0.93 -44.81 -12.05
N SER A 465 0.28 -45.06 -13.20
CA SER A 465 0.03 -46.38 -13.79
C SER A 465 0.03 -47.55 -12.78
N GLY A 466 -0.94 -47.55 -11.86
CA GLY A 466 -1.30 -48.67 -10.99
C GLY A 466 -0.29 -49.21 -9.97
N LEU A 467 0.97 -48.76 -9.83
CA LEU A 467 1.96 -49.51 -9.02
C LEU A 467 2.93 -48.74 -8.09
N TYR A 468 3.04 -47.40 -8.11
CA TYR A 468 3.89 -46.68 -7.12
C TYR A 468 3.33 -45.30 -6.71
N TYR A 469 2.88 -45.19 -5.46
CA TYR A 469 2.51 -43.91 -4.82
C TYR A 469 3.71 -43.30 -4.10
N GLU A 470 4.04 -42.05 -4.42
CA GLU A 470 4.94 -41.23 -3.61
C GLU A 470 4.35 -39.82 -3.58
N ASN A 471 3.75 -39.48 -2.44
CA ASN A 471 3.00 -38.24 -2.28
C ASN A 471 3.97 -37.06 -2.09
N MET A 472 3.72 -35.96 -2.79
CA MET A 472 4.48 -34.72 -2.64
C MET A 472 3.63 -33.66 -1.93
N PHE A 473 4.28 -32.83 -1.13
CA PHE A 473 3.62 -31.86 -0.27
C PHE A 473 4.23 -30.46 -0.42
N CYS A 474 3.41 -29.43 -0.30
CA CYS A 474 3.85 -28.04 -0.22
C CYS A 474 2.91 -27.21 0.67
N PHE A 475 3.39 -26.06 1.14
CA PHE A 475 2.52 -25.07 1.78
C PHE A 475 1.79 -24.28 0.69
N VAL A 476 0.54 -23.86 0.96
CA VAL A 476 -0.28 -23.07 0.02
C VAL A 476 0.42 -21.80 -0.43
N HIS A 477 1.24 -21.20 0.44
CA HIS A 477 2.07 -20.05 0.12
C HIS A 477 3.33 -20.00 0.99
N LEU A 478 4.43 -19.47 0.46
CA LEU A 478 5.70 -19.32 1.19
C LEU A 478 5.54 -18.55 2.50
N SER A 479 4.70 -17.52 2.52
CA SER A 479 4.43 -16.77 3.75
C SER A 479 3.88 -17.62 4.90
N ILE A 480 3.15 -18.69 4.58
CA ILE A 480 2.59 -19.61 5.59
C ILE A 480 3.72 -20.48 6.15
N GLN A 481 4.63 -20.94 5.29
CA GLN A 481 5.84 -21.65 5.70
C GLN A 481 6.72 -20.76 6.60
N GLU A 482 6.99 -19.51 6.20
CA GLU A 482 7.78 -18.57 7.01
C GLU A 482 7.13 -18.27 8.36
N PHE A 483 5.80 -18.10 8.41
CA PHE A 483 5.06 -17.92 9.66
C PHE A 483 5.18 -19.14 10.58
N LEU A 484 4.95 -20.35 10.06
CA LEU A 484 5.01 -21.58 10.84
C LEU A 484 6.44 -21.88 11.31
N ALA A 485 7.44 -21.55 10.50
CA ALA A 485 8.85 -21.63 10.89
C ALA A 485 9.15 -20.65 12.03
N ALA A 486 8.69 -19.40 11.95
CA ALA A 486 8.87 -18.41 13.02
C ALA A 486 8.15 -18.84 14.30
N LEU A 487 6.95 -19.40 14.17
CA LEU A 487 6.21 -19.99 15.29
C LEU A 487 7.01 -21.13 15.92
N HIS A 488 7.55 -22.06 15.13
CA HIS A 488 8.36 -23.17 15.65
C HIS A 488 9.59 -22.70 16.42
N VAL A 489 10.33 -21.72 15.90
CA VAL A 489 11.50 -21.15 16.58
C VAL A 489 11.08 -20.52 17.91
N HIS A 490 10.01 -19.73 17.92
CA HIS A 490 9.48 -19.12 19.13
C HIS A 490 8.99 -20.16 20.16
N LEU A 491 8.24 -21.18 19.71
CA LEU A 491 7.74 -22.26 20.56
C LEU A 491 8.87 -23.06 21.18
N THR A 492 9.86 -23.46 20.37
CA THR A 492 11.01 -24.25 20.81
C THR A 492 11.82 -23.48 21.84
N PHE A 493 12.16 -22.22 21.56
CA PHE A 493 12.89 -21.39 22.51
C PHE A 493 12.13 -21.22 23.83
N ASN A 494 10.81 -21.01 23.79
CA ASN A 494 10.01 -20.85 25.01
C ASN A 494 9.89 -22.15 25.83
N LYS A 495 9.92 -23.32 25.19
CA LYS A 495 9.81 -24.64 25.85
C LYS A 495 11.15 -25.13 26.40
N SER A 496 12.22 -25.05 25.62
CA SER A 496 13.52 -25.66 25.93
C SER A 496 14.66 -24.66 26.14
N GLY A 497 14.49 -23.38 25.79
CA GLY A 497 15.55 -22.37 25.82
C GLY A 497 16.52 -22.44 24.64
N VAL A 498 16.35 -23.40 23.72
CA VAL A 498 17.26 -23.64 22.60
C VAL A 498 17.05 -22.60 21.49
N ASN A 499 18.12 -21.93 21.10
CA ASN A 499 18.14 -21.01 19.95
C ASN A 499 18.44 -21.77 18.64
N LEU A 500 17.39 -22.09 17.89
CA LEU A 500 17.51 -22.79 16.60
C LEU A 500 18.23 -21.99 15.48
N LEU A 501 18.49 -20.70 15.70
CA LEU A 501 19.17 -19.84 14.72
C LEU A 501 20.70 -19.81 14.90
N GLU A 502 21.25 -20.45 15.94
CA GLU A 502 22.69 -20.64 16.10
C GLU A 502 23.20 -21.75 15.17
N GLU A 503 24.33 -21.49 14.52
CA GLU A 503 25.11 -22.52 13.82
C GLU A 503 26.24 -22.97 14.75
N ASP A 504 26.55 -24.27 14.75
CA ASP A 504 27.54 -24.92 15.63
C ASP A 504 29.00 -24.44 15.44
N GLN A 505 29.26 -23.36 14.70
CA GLN A 505 30.60 -22.84 14.47
C GLN A 505 30.69 -21.32 14.66
N SER A 506 31.66 -20.92 15.50
CA SER A 506 32.17 -19.57 15.82
C SER A 506 31.52 -18.80 16.98
N CYS A 507 31.88 -19.16 18.22
CA CYS A 507 32.70 -18.31 19.11
C CYS A 507 32.92 -19.04 20.45
N GLU A 508 34.14 -19.51 20.72
CA GLU A 508 34.53 -20.21 21.97
C GLU A 508 34.61 -19.28 23.20
N GLN A 509 34.02 -18.07 23.15
CA GLN A 509 34.19 -17.05 24.20
C GLN A 509 32.94 -16.70 25.00
N GLU A 510 31.77 -17.31 24.75
CA GLU A 510 30.53 -16.99 25.49
C GLU A 510 29.96 -18.22 26.22
N THR A 511 29.66 -18.07 27.52
CA THR A 511 29.17 -19.17 28.36
C THR A 511 27.75 -19.61 27.98
N PRO A 512 27.37 -20.89 28.17
CA PRO A 512 26.05 -21.43 27.81
C PRO A 512 24.85 -20.69 28.44
N GLU A 513 25.05 -20.07 29.61
CA GLU A 513 24.03 -19.28 30.31
C GLU A 513 23.72 -17.93 29.62
N TYR A 514 24.64 -17.40 28.81
CA TYR A 514 24.43 -16.16 28.06
C TYR A 514 23.52 -16.37 26.84
N LYS A 515 23.63 -17.51 26.15
CA LYS A 515 22.92 -17.82 24.90
C LYS A 515 21.42 -18.07 25.04
N ASN A 516 20.97 -18.41 26.24
CA ASN A 516 19.56 -18.77 26.52
C ASN A 516 18.66 -17.56 26.83
N LYS A 517 19.10 -16.31 26.60
CA LYS A 517 18.26 -15.12 26.83
C LYS A 517 17.47 -14.74 25.56
N PRO A 518 16.17 -14.40 25.66
CA PRO A 518 15.34 -14.08 24.49
C PRO A 518 15.88 -12.92 23.66
N LYS A 519 16.60 -11.97 24.29
CA LYS A 519 17.29 -10.87 23.60
C LYS A 519 18.22 -11.35 22.49
N TYR A 520 19.03 -12.37 22.74
CA TYR A 520 20.01 -12.85 21.77
C TYR A 520 19.35 -13.61 20.61
N LEU A 521 18.26 -14.33 20.86
CA LEU A 521 17.45 -14.94 19.80
C LEU A 521 16.99 -13.88 18.79
N TYR A 522 16.35 -12.81 19.27
CA TYR A 522 15.81 -11.78 18.38
C TYR A 522 16.91 -10.97 17.69
N GLN A 523 18.01 -10.64 18.37
CA GLN A 523 19.15 -9.96 17.76
C GLN A 523 19.80 -10.82 16.67
N ARG A 524 19.98 -12.12 16.93
CA ARG A 524 20.54 -13.05 15.94
C ARG A 524 19.62 -13.21 14.72
N ALA A 525 18.31 -13.23 14.93
CA ALA A 525 17.34 -13.25 13.84
C ALA A 525 17.44 -11.99 12.97
N VAL A 526 17.58 -10.80 13.59
CA VAL A 526 17.81 -9.54 12.87
C VAL A 526 19.09 -9.62 12.04
N ASP A 527 20.18 -10.12 12.62
CA ASP A 527 21.47 -10.24 11.91
C ASP A 527 21.38 -11.21 10.73
N LYS A 528 20.75 -12.39 10.89
CA LYS A 528 20.56 -13.36 9.80
C LYS A 528 19.71 -12.79 8.66
N ALA A 529 18.66 -12.03 8.98
CA ALA A 529 17.85 -11.36 7.96
C ALA A 529 18.65 -10.28 7.21
N LEU A 530 19.45 -9.47 7.91
CA LEU A 530 20.32 -8.46 7.28
C LEU A 530 21.45 -9.06 6.45
N GLN A 531 21.94 -10.25 6.81
CA GLN A 531 22.95 -10.99 6.05
C GLN A 531 22.36 -11.71 4.83
N SER A 532 21.04 -11.92 4.79
CA SER A 532 20.36 -12.56 3.68
C SER A 532 20.50 -11.72 2.40
N PRO A 533 21.09 -12.26 1.32
CA PRO A 533 21.32 -11.50 0.09
C PRO A 533 20.01 -11.15 -0.63
N ASN A 534 19.02 -12.05 -0.58
CA ASN A 534 17.76 -11.96 -1.30
C ASN A 534 16.54 -11.77 -0.39
N GLY A 535 16.72 -11.39 0.89
CA GLY A 535 15.64 -11.07 1.82
C GLY A 535 14.71 -12.24 2.23
N HIS A 536 15.09 -13.49 1.96
CA HIS A 536 14.24 -14.69 2.23
C HIS A 536 13.90 -14.97 3.70
N LEU A 537 14.44 -14.18 4.64
CA LEU A 537 14.13 -14.28 6.08
C LEU A 537 13.37 -13.05 6.58
N ASP A 538 13.00 -12.12 5.70
CA ASP A 538 12.39 -10.86 6.09
C ASP A 538 11.00 -11.06 6.70
N LEU A 539 10.16 -11.88 6.08
CA LEU A 539 8.83 -12.17 6.61
C LEU A 539 8.91 -13.06 7.85
N PHE A 540 9.79 -14.06 7.83
CA PHE A 540 10.13 -14.87 9.01
C PHE A 540 10.51 -13.98 10.21
N LEU A 541 11.37 -12.97 10.02
CA LEU A 541 11.78 -12.05 11.07
C LEU A 541 10.60 -11.22 11.58
N ARG A 542 9.78 -10.65 10.68
CA ARG A 542 8.57 -9.89 11.03
C ARG A 542 7.66 -10.72 11.94
N PHE A 543 7.39 -11.97 11.57
CA PHE A 543 6.57 -12.88 12.38
C PHE A 543 7.20 -13.23 13.72
N LEU A 544 8.50 -13.54 13.75
CA LEU A 544 9.20 -13.90 14.98
C LEU A 544 9.18 -12.76 16.00
N LEU A 545 9.38 -11.52 15.54
CA LEU A 545 9.30 -10.32 16.37
C LEU A 545 7.86 -10.03 16.80
N GLY A 546 6.88 -10.18 15.92
CA GLY A 546 5.46 -10.04 16.29
C GLY A 546 5.03 -11.06 17.35
N LEU A 547 5.51 -12.30 17.28
CA LEU A 547 5.26 -13.35 18.28
C LEU A 547 5.90 -13.05 19.65
N SER A 548 6.92 -12.19 19.70
CA SER A 548 7.54 -11.78 20.97
C SER A 548 6.61 -10.96 21.87
N LEU A 549 5.56 -10.34 21.31
CA LEU A 549 4.60 -9.52 22.05
C LEU A 549 3.61 -10.38 22.83
N GLU A 550 3.42 -10.05 24.12
CA GLU A 550 2.46 -10.73 24.98
C GLU A 550 1.02 -10.69 24.42
N THR A 551 0.60 -9.58 23.77
CA THR A 551 -0.74 -9.47 23.16
C THR A 551 -0.99 -10.54 22.11
N ASN A 552 0.04 -10.90 21.34
CA ASN A 552 -0.04 -11.87 20.28
C ASN A 552 0.05 -13.30 20.85
N GLN A 553 0.82 -13.49 21.92
CA GLN A 553 0.88 -14.77 22.64
C GLN A 553 -0.47 -15.13 23.29
N ARG A 554 -1.21 -14.15 23.82
CA ARG A 554 -2.57 -14.35 24.36
C ARG A 554 -3.56 -14.85 23.30
N LEU A 555 -3.37 -14.51 22.01
CA LEU A 555 -4.20 -15.07 20.93
C LEU A 555 -3.96 -16.57 20.69
N LEU A 556 -2.81 -17.07 21.14
CA LEU A 556 -2.41 -18.47 21.10
C LEU A 556 -2.57 -19.18 22.45
N GLU A 557 -3.31 -18.57 23.40
CA GLU A 557 -3.54 -19.10 24.74
C GLU A 557 -4.20 -20.49 24.65
N GLY A 558 -3.39 -21.52 24.86
CA GLY A 558 -3.72 -22.92 24.62
C GLY A 558 -2.60 -23.69 23.95
N LEU A 559 -1.89 -23.12 22.97
CA LEU A 559 -0.69 -23.74 22.38
C LEU A 559 0.54 -23.57 23.30
N LEU A 560 0.60 -22.45 24.01
CA LEU A 560 1.54 -22.17 25.10
C LEU A 560 0.84 -21.39 26.21
N PRO A 561 1.29 -21.52 27.48
CA PRO A 561 0.95 -20.53 28.50
C PRO A 561 1.65 -19.20 28.15
N PRO A 562 0.94 -18.06 28.25
CA PRO A 562 1.58 -16.76 28.05
C PRO A 562 2.69 -16.59 29.11
N LYS A 563 3.92 -16.37 28.66
CA LYS A 563 5.00 -15.91 29.54
C LYS A 563 4.97 -14.39 29.53
N GLU A 564 5.16 -13.75 30.69
CA GLU A 564 5.39 -12.31 30.71
C GLU A 564 6.59 -12.00 29.81
N SER A 565 6.33 -11.33 28.68
CA SER A 565 7.42 -10.84 27.85
C SER A 565 8.15 -9.78 28.67
N ASP A 566 9.44 -9.98 28.94
CA ASP A 566 10.24 -8.96 29.60
C ASP A 566 10.25 -7.70 28.71
N SER A 567 9.50 -6.68 29.12
CA SER A 567 9.39 -5.40 28.41
C SER A 567 10.77 -4.80 28.09
N LYS A 568 11.76 -5.06 28.96
CA LYS A 568 13.15 -4.67 28.75
C LYS A 568 13.79 -5.37 27.56
N THR A 569 13.50 -6.64 27.35
CA THR A 569 14.02 -7.42 26.21
C THR A 569 13.45 -6.93 24.87
N ILE A 570 12.16 -6.58 24.82
CA ILE A 570 11.54 -5.98 23.63
C ILE A 570 12.17 -4.60 23.35
N GLN A 571 12.32 -3.76 24.38
CA GLN A 571 12.97 -2.45 24.24
C GLN A 571 14.41 -2.55 23.75
N ASP A 572 15.19 -3.48 24.29
CA ASP A 572 16.56 -3.74 23.84
C ASP A 572 16.60 -4.19 22.37
N THR A 573 15.63 -4.98 21.93
CA THR A 573 15.49 -5.42 20.53
C THR A 573 15.11 -4.24 19.62
N VAL A 574 14.17 -3.39 20.04
CA VAL A 574 13.80 -2.16 19.34
C VAL A 574 15.01 -1.25 19.16
N GLN A 575 15.80 -1.04 20.22
CA GLN A 575 17.02 -0.23 20.17
C GLN A 575 18.07 -0.85 19.24
N TYR A 576 18.18 -2.17 19.22
CA TYR A 576 19.06 -2.87 18.28
C TYR A 576 18.63 -2.64 16.83
N ILE A 577 17.34 -2.78 16.51
CA ILE A 577 16.79 -2.54 15.16
C ILE A 577 17.02 -1.09 14.73
N LYS A 578 16.78 -0.11 15.61
CA LYS A 578 17.08 1.31 15.34
C LYS A 578 18.55 1.55 15.04
N LYS A 579 19.45 0.93 15.82
CA LYS A 579 20.89 0.98 15.56
C LYS A 579 21.24 0.34 14.21
N SER A 580 20.57 -0.74 13.84
CA SER A 580 20.76 -1.37 12.53
C SER A 580 20.30 -0.46 11.39
N ILE A 581 19.18 0.26 11.51
CA ILE A 581 18.73 1.26 10.52
C ILE A 581 19.74 2.41 10.37
N SER A 582 20.45 2.76 11.44
CA SER A 582 21.48 3.81 11.41
C SER A 582 22.79 3.38 10.73
N ARG A 583 22.98 2.08 10.49
CA ARG A 583 24.09 1.56 9.68
C ARG A 583 23.67 1.66 8.22
N ASP A 584 24.58 2.10 7.36
CA ASP A 584 24.32 2.45 5.95
C ASP A 584 23.93 1.21 5.09
N PHE A 585 22.70 0.74 5.24
CA PHE A 585 22.10 -0.35 4.48
C PHE A 585 21.22 0.19 3.34
N SER A 586 20.94 -0.66 2.35
CA SER A 586 20.07 -0.28 1.24
C SER A 586 18.67 0.16 1.75
N PRO A 587 17.99 1.07 1.03
CA PRO A 587 16.66 1.54 1.40
C PRO A 587 15.66 0.41 1.64
N GLU A 588 15.76 -0.69 0.89
CA GLU A 588 14.89 -1.88 0.93
C GLU A 588 15.05 -2.62 2.27
N ARG A 589 16.29 -2.87 2.70
CA ARG A 589 16.58 -3.52 3.99
C ARG A 589 16.12 -2.65 5.16
N SER A 590 16.26 -1.34 5.01
CA SER A 590 15.77 -0.40 6.01
C SER A 590 14.25 -0.52 6.14
N ILE A 591 13.50 -0.53 5.03
CA ILE A 591 12.03 -0.71 5.03
C ILE A 591 11.63 -1.99 5.76
N ASN A 592 12.33 -3.11 5.55
CA ASN A 592 12.06 -4.34 6.30
C ASN A 592 12.24 -4.17 7.83
N MET A 593 13.31 -3.48 8.26
CA MET A 593 13.52 -3.16 9.68
C MET A 593 12.39 -2.27 10.24
N PHE A 594 11.80 -1.38 9.44
CA PHE A 594 10.63 -0.61 9.85
C PHE A 594 9.37 -1.46 9.97
N HIS A 595 9.16 -2.42 9.06
CA HIS A 595 8.08 -3.40 9.23
C HIS A 595 8.25 -4.21 10.51
N CYS A 596 9.48 -4.55 10.88
CA CYS A 596 9.79 -5.19 12.16
C CYS A 596 9.42 -4.30 13.36
N LEU A 597 9.74 -2.99 13.32
CA LEU A 597 9.29 -2.03 14.35
C LEU A 597 7.76 -1.91 14.40
N ASN A 598 7.08 -1.95 13.26
CA ASN A 598 5.62 -1.92 13.19
C ASN A 598 4.98 -3.19 13.77
N GLU A 599 5.55 -4.38 13.53
CA GLU A 599 5.12 -5.63 14.17
C GLU A 599 5.32 -5.58 15.70
N LEU A 600 6.36 -4.89 16.17
CA LEU A 600 6.60 -4.60 17.59
C LEU A 600 5.72 -3.45 18.14
N LYS A 601 4.85 -2.86 17.30
CA LYS A 601 3.99 -1.71 17.62
C LYS A 601 4.77 -0.47 18.10
N ASP A 602 6.05 -0.35 17.73
CA ASP A 602 6.90 0.78 18.08
C ASP A 602 6.80 1.90 17.01
N ARG A 603 6.37 3.09 17.45
CA ARG A 603 6.36 4.32 16.63
C ARG A 603 7.41 5.34 17.11
N SER A 604 8.29 4.95 18.03
CA SER A 604 9.17 5.90 18.70
C SER A 604 10.24 6.45 17.77
N LEU A 605 10.68 5.69 16.76
CA LEU A 605 11.65 6.17 15.76
C LEU A 605 11.14 7.38 14.96
N VAL A 606 9.84 7.44 14.62
CA VAL A 606 9.26 8.62 13.96
C VAL A 606 9.32 9.83 14.87
N ASN A 607 8.94 9.64 16.13
CA ASN A 607 8.95 10.71 17.12
C ASN A 607 10.37 11.21 17.38
N GLU A 608 11.36 10.31 17.38
CA GLU A 608 12.79 10.63 17.50
C GLU A 608 13.27 11.44 16.30
N ILE A 609 13.06 10.95 15.06
CA ILE A 609 13.42 11.69 13.83
C ILE A 609 12.75 13.06 13.81
N GLN A 610 11.47 13.11 14.16
CA GLN A 610 10.71 14.35 14.26
C GLN A 610 11.33 15.31 15.28
N TRP A 611 11.71 14.80 16.45
CA TRP A 611 12.33 15.60 17.50
C TRP A 611 13.73 16.09 17.09
N TYR A 612 14.56 15.25 16.46
CA TYR A 612 15.88 15.64 15.97
C TYR A 612 15.79 16.76 14.93
N LEU A 613 14.87 16.63 13.98
CA LEU A 613 14.67 17.64 12.94
C LEU A 613 14.08 18.95 13.49
N LYS A 614 13.14 18.89 14.45
CA LYS A 614 12.57 20.08 15.10
C LYS A 614 13.55 20.81 16.00
N SER A 615 14.36 20.07 16.75
CA SER A 615 15.31 20.65 17.72
C SER A 615 16.53 21.29 17.05
N GLY A 616 16.69 21.11 15.72
CA GLY A 616 17.86 21.59 14.98
C GLY A 616 19.16 20.89 15.39
N SER A 617 19.07 19.83 16.19
CA SER A 617 20.21 19.07 16.71
C SER A 617 20.87 18.22 15.61
N LEU A 618 20.07 17.73 14.65
CA LEU A 618 20.54 17.27 13.35
C LEU A 618 19.92 18.12 12.26
N ARG A 619 20.75 18.52 11.29
CA ARG A 619 20.27 19.09 10.04
C ARG A 619 19.72 17.98 9.13
N ALA A 620 18.71 18.30 8.32
CA ALA A 620 18.04 17.38 7.41
C ALA A 620 18.98 16.67 6.41
N ASP A 621 20.08 17.33 6.04
CA ASP A 621 21.16 16.83 5.17
C ASP A 621 22.02 15.73 5.82
N LYS A 622 21.99 15.59 7.15
CA LYS A 622 22.76 14.59 7.90
C LYS A 622 21.98 13.30 8.20
N LEU A 623 20.71 13.22 7.84
CA LEU A 623 19.94 11.98 7.93
C LEU A 623 20.30 11.06 6.75
N PHE A 624 20.57 9.79 7.04
CA PHE A 624 20.82 8.80 5.99
C PHE A 624 19.57 8.60 5.11
N PRO A 625 19.74 8.29 3.80
CA PRO A 625 18.61 8.02 2.89
C PRO A 625 17.58 7.03 3.43
N ALA A 626 18.04 6.01 4.16
CA ALA A 626 17.21 5.04 4.88
C ALA A 626 16.17 5.67 5.82
N HIS A 627 16.56 6.70 6.59
CA HIS A 627 15.66 7.38 7.53
C HIS A 627 14.56 8.14 6.80
N TRP A 628 14.90 8.78 5.68
CA TRP A 628 13.91 9.49 4.85
C TRP A 628 12.95 8.52 4.17
N ALA A 629 13.45 7.46 3.56
CA ALA A 629 12.62 6.42 2.92
C ALA A 629 11.59 5.85 3.90
N ALA A 630 12.02 5.64 5.14
CA ALA A 630 11.16 5.13 6.19
C ALA A 630 10.16 6.13 6.75
N LEU A 631 10.59 7.38 6.94
CA LEU A 631 9.69 8.44 7.33
C LEU A 631 8.59 8.59 6.28
N VAL A 632 8.94 8.61 5.00
CA VAL A 632 7.97 8.58 3.89
C VAL A 632 7.03 7.37 4.03
N PHE A 633 7.57 6.16 4.20
CA PHE A 633 6.74 4.96 4.36
C PHE A 633 5.72 5.07 5.49
N ILE A 634 6.12 5.60 6.65
CA ILE A 634 5.24 5.70 7.82
C ILE A 634 4.17 6.78 7.62
N LEU A 635 4.53 7.92 7.06
CA LEU A 635 3.57 9.00 6.77
C LEU A 635 2.56 8.58 5.71
N MET A 636 3.02 7.83 4.69
CA MET A 636 2.16 7.22 3.68
C MET A 636 1.26 6.12 4.25
N SER A 637 1.55 5.60 5.45
CA SER A 637 0.76 4.57 6.12
C SER A 637 -0.28 5.13 7.10
N SER A 638 -0.26 6.44 7.35
CA SER A 638 -1.11 7.11 8.32
C SER A 638 -2.21 7.88 7.61
N GLU A 639 -3.46 7.43 7.73
CA GLU A 639 -4.62 8.12 7.13
C GLU A 639 -4.70 9.57 7.59
N LYS A 640 -4.37 9.84 8.87
CA LYS A 640 -4.36 11.19 9.43
C LYS A 640 -3.36 12.11 8.71
N ASP A 641 -2.15 11.61 8.46
CA ASP A 641 -1.09 12.40 7.81
C ASP A 641 -1.33 12.55 6.30
N LEU A 642 -2.06 11.61 5.68
CA LEU A 642 -2.57 11.74 4.32
C LEU A 642 -3.77 12.69 4.20
N GLN A 643 -4.56 12.92 5.25
CA GLN A 643 -5.58 13.97 5.21
C GLN A 643 -4.94 15.36 5.31
N GLU A 644 -4.00 15.56 6.23
CA GLU A 644 -3.31 16.83 6.42
C GLU A 644 -1.82 16.63 6.77
N PHE A 645 -0.97 16.90 5.79
CA PHE A 645 0.48 16.89 5.93
C PHE A 645 0.99 18.29 6.25
N GLU A 646 1.81 18.42 7.31
CA GLU A 646 2.43 19.71 7.69
C GLU A 646 3.95 19.55 7.72
N LEU A 647 4.64 20.20 6.78
CA LEU A 647 6.10 20.04 6.61
C LEU A 647 6.89 20.54 7.83
N LYS A 648 6.43 21.63 8.47
CA LYS A 648 7.00 22.16 9.72
C LYS A 648 7.04 21.17 10.87
N LYS A 649 6.18 20.13 10.86
CA LYS A 649 6.25 19.07 11.86
C LYS A 649 7.54 18.27 11.76
N TYR A 650 8.24 18.29 10.64
CA TYR A 650 9.50 17.58 10.43
C TYR A 650 10.62 18.61 10.34
N SER A 651 10.65 19.39 9.26
CA SER A 651 11.65 20.45 9.09
C SER A 651 11.15 21.51 8.11
N ALA A 652 11.31 22.78 8.47
CA ALA A 652 11.01 23.93 7.62
C ALA A 652 12.18 24.20 6.66
N SER A 653 12.37 23.32 5.67
CA SER A 653 13.42 23.48 4.64
C SER A 653 13.05 22.87 3.29
N GLU A 654 13.73 23.34 2.23
CA GLU A 654 13.55 22.83 0.86
C GLU A 654 14.03 21.38 0.72
N GLU A 655 15.10 20.99 1.43
CA GLU A 655 15.63 19.62 1.40
C GLU A 655 14.62 18.63 1.99
N ALA A 656 13.98 18.99 3.10
CA ALA A 656 12.94 18.17 3.70
C ALA A 656 11.71 18.06 2.79
N LEU A 657 11.32 19.15 2.11
CA LEU A 657 10.28 19.11 1.10
C LEU A 657 10.62 18.11 0.00
N GLN A 658 11.82 18.19 -0.58
CA GLN A 658 12.26 17.28 -1.65
C GLN A 658 12.19 15.82 -1.24
N ARG A 659 12.63 15.49 -0.02
CA ARG A 659 12.60 14.12 0.52
C ARG A 659 11.19 13.63 0.83
N LEU A 660 10.25 14.54 1.12
CA LEU A 660 8.87 14.25 1.50
C LEU A 660 7.85 14.52 0.38
N LEU A 661 8.29 14.84 -0.84
CA LEU A 661 7.42 15.00 -2.01
C LEU A 661 6.45 13.82 -2.22
N PRO A 662 6.84 12.54 -2.02
CA PRO A 662 5.88 11.43 -2.14
C PRO A 662 4.68 11.57 -1.18
N VAL A 663 4.91 12.08 0.03
CA VAL A 663 3.86 12.34 1.02
C VAL A 663 2.98 13.50 0.58
N VAL A 664 3.58 14.58 0.05
CA VAL A 664 2.84 15.73 -0.50
C VAL A 664 1.96 15.32 -1.68
N LYS A 665 2.45 14.42 -2.56
CA LYS A 665 1.68 13.87 -3.70
C LYS A 665 0.44 13.11 -3.24
N ALA A 666 0.56 12.32 -2.18
CA ALA A 666 -0.53 11.50 -1.68
C ALA A 666 -1.49 12.24 -0.73
N ALA A 667 -1.03 13.29 -0.05
CA ALA A 667 -1.84 14.02 0.92
C ALA A 667 -2.96 14.82 0.26
N ARG A 668 -4.11 14.93 0.93
CA ARG A 668 -5.24 15.77 0.51
C ARG A 668 -4.95 17.25 0.76
N LYS A 669 -4.36 17.58 1.90
CA LYS A 669 -3.94 18.94 2.26
C LYS A 669 -2.46 18.96 2.62
N ALA A 670 -1.70 19.87 2.00
CA ALA A 670 -0.30 20.11 2.32
C ALA A 670 -0.11 21.53 2.88
N CYS A 671 0.26 21.60 4.16
CA CYS A 671 0.60 22.82 4.89
C CYS A 671 2.11 23.05 4.83
N LEU A 672 2.53 23.86 3.87
CA LEU A 672 3.92 24.21 3.57
C LEU A 672 4.26 25.67 3.89
N GLY A 673 3.37 26.39 4.58
CA GLY A 673 3.59 27.79 4.90
C GLY A 673 4.69 28.02 5.93
N ASP A 674 5.45 29.11 5.81
CA ASP A 674 6.60 29.51 6.67
C ASP A 674 7.67 28.38 6.76
N CYS A 675 7.95 27.73 5.64
CA CYS A 675 8.90 26.61 5.54
C CYS A 675 10.24 27.02 4.91
N ASN A 676 10.51 28.33 4.78
CA ASN A 676 11.68 28.87 4.07
C ASN A 676 11.81 28.35 2.63
N LEU A 677 10.68 28.14 1.95
CA LEU A 677 10.66 27.71 0.56
C LEU A 677 10.92 28.89 -0.38
N SER A 678 11.64 28.64 -1.47
CA SER A 678 11.90 29.59 -2.54
C SER A 678 11.19 29.16 -3.83
N TRP A 679 11.38 29.94 -4.90
CA TRP A 679 10.89 29.59 -6.24
C TRP A 679 11.33 28.20 -6.74
N ARG A 680 12.47 27.67 -6.28
CA ARG A 680 12.95 26.32 -6.67
C ARG A 680 12.00 25.22 -6.22
N SER A 681 11.42 25.37 -5.04
CA SER A 681 10.45 24.42 -4.49
C SER A 681 9.18 24.32 -5.35
N CYS A 682 8.84 25.40 -6.07
CA CYS A 682 7.66 25.45 -6.94
C CYS A 682 7.77 24.54 -8.17
N GLU A 683 8.97 24.25 -8.66
CA GLU A 683 9.17 23.32 -9.77
C GLU A 683 8.74 21.89 -9.38
N ALA A 684 9.23 21.42 -8.23
CA ALA A 684 8.85 20.11 -7.70
C ALA A 684 7.35 20.01 -7.38
N LEU A 685 6.78 21.06 -6.79
CA LEU A 685 5.34 21.12 -6.48
C LEU A 685 4.48 21.18 -7.75
N SER A 686 4.93 21.86 -8.80
CA SER A 686 4.28 21.90 -10.11
C SER A 686 4.15 20.49 -10.70
N SER A 687 5.24 19.70 -10.66
CA SER A 687 5.23 18.31 -11.09
C SER A 687 4.20 17.49 -10.29
N VAL A 688 4.13 17.66 -8.97
CA VAL A 688 3.16 16.95 -8.12
C VAL A 688 1.71 17.27 -8.50
N ILE A 689 1.35 18.54 -8.66
CA ILE A 689 -0.05 18.93 -8.96
C ILE A 689 -0.46 18.66 -10.41
N SER A 690 0.50 18.36 -11.29
CA SER A 690 0.25 18.11 -12.72
C SER A 690 -0.12 16.67 -13.07
N ILE A 691 -0.07 15.74 -12.10
CA ILE A 691 -0.26 14.30 -12.30
C ILE A 691 -1.64 13.85 -11.79
N GLN A 692 -2.27 12.93 -12.53
CA GLN A 692 -3.63 12.43 -12.24
C GLN A 692 -3.74 11.69 -10.90
N SER A 693 -2.68 11.00 -10.47
CA SER A 693 -2.63 10.26 -9.21
C SER A 693 -2.41 11.14 -7.98
N SER A 694 -2.35 12.48 -8.13
CA SER A 694 -2.21 13.37 -6.98
C SER A 694 -3.48 13.41 -6.12
N GLY A 695 -3.31 13.11 -4.83
CA GLY A 695 -4.35 13.26 -3.81
C GLY A 695 -4.62 14.71 -3.42
N LEU A 696 -3.74 15.64 -3.81
CA LEU A 696 -3.73 17.01 -3.32
C LEU A 696 -4.96 17.80 -3.79
N ARG A 697 -5.65 18.41 -2.83
CA ARG A 697 -6.81 19.29 -3.03
C ARG A 697 -6.57 20.66 -2.41
N GLU A 698 -5.77 20.75 -1.36
CA GLU A 698 -5.41 22.02 -0.72
C GLU A 698 -3.89 22.16 -0.59
N LEU A 699 -3.35 23.27 -1.09
CA LEU A 699 -1.93 23.61 -0.99
C LEU A 699 -1.78 24.97 -0.32
N ASP A 700 -1.16 24.98 0.87
CA ASP A 700 -0.85 26.20 1.61
C ASP A 700 0.65 26.49 1.57
N LEU A 701 1.03 27.56 0.87
CA LEU A 701 2.39 28.05 0.70
C LEU A 701 2.63 29.40 1.40
N THR A 702 1.72 29.82 2.26
CA THR A 702 1.74 31.11 2.97
C THR A 702 3.12 31.44 3.57
N ASN A 703 3.54 32.70 3.53
CA ASN A 703 4.81 33.17 4.12
C ASN A 703 6.10 32.58 3.53
N ASN A 704 6.09 32.02 2.31
CA ASN A 704 7.32 31.67 1.61
C ASN A 704 7.65 32.73 0.56
N ASP A 705 8.91 33.15 0.45
CA ASP A 705 9.32 34.23 -0.46
C ASP A 705 9.47 33.69 -1.91
N LEU A 706 8.37 33.20 -2.48
CA LEU A 706 8.30 32.51 -3.77
C LEU A 706 8.48 33.44 -4.98
N GLN A 707 8.00 34.69 -4.86
CA GLN A 707 8.00 35.70 -5.92
C GLN A 707 7.21 35.27 -7.18
N ASP A 708 7.18 36.12 -8.20
CA ASP A 708 6.49 35.81 -9.46
C ASP A 708 7.10 34.61 -10.20
N SER A 709 8.40 34.38 -10.04
CA SER A 709 9.09 33.23 -10.65
C SER A 709 8.56 31.90 -10.11
N GLY A 710 8.39 31.77 -8.79
CA GLY A 710 7.78 30.60 -8.17
C GLY A 710 6.33 30.41 -8.60
N VAL A 711 5.55 31.49 -8.65
CA VAL A 711 4.15 31.45 -9.12
C VAL A 711 4.06 31.02 -10.58
N LYS A 712 4.93 31.53 -11.45
CA LYS A 712 5.00 31.12 -12.87
C LYS A 712 5.28 29.62 -13.03
N LEU A 713 6.15 29.05 -12.19
CA LEU A 713 6.39 27.60 -12.18
C LEU A 713 5.16 26.80 -11.72
N LEU A 714 4.49 27.23 -10.64
CA LEU A 714 3.24 26.59 -10.20
C LEU A 714 2.15 26.67 -11.27
N CYS A 715 2.10 27.76 -12.03
CA CYS A 715 1.14 27.92 -13.12
C CYS A 715 1.30 26.86 -14.23
N VAL A 716 2.50 26.32 -14.45
CA VAL A 716 2.71 25.20 -15.38
C VAL A 716 1.89 23.98 -14.95
N GLY A 717 1.92 23.64 -13.65
CA GLY A 717 1.15 22.54 -13.09
C GLY A 717 -0.35 22.82 -13.07
N LEU A 718 -0.77 24.04 -12.74
CA LEU A 718 -2.19 24.45 -12.74
C LEU A 718 -2.84 24.39 -14.13
N LYS A 719 -2.06 24.63 -15.20
CA LYS A 719 -2.51 24.49 -16.58
C LYS A 719 -2.76 23.04 -17.00
N SER A 720 -2.25 22.05 -16.24
CA SER A 720 -2.48 20.64 -16.55
C SER A 720 -3.96 20.27 -16.36
N PRO A 721 -4.61 19.62 -17.34
CA PRO A 721 -5.99 19.14 -17.19
C PRO A 721 -6.14 18.06 -16.11
N ARG A 722 -5.01 17.51 -15.63
CA ARG A 722 -4.95 16.51 -14.55
C ARG A 722 -4.93 17.15 -13.16
N CYS A 723 -4.78 18.47 -13.06
CA CYS A 723 -4.70 19.17 -11.78
C CYS A 723 -6.06 19.17 -11.07
N GLN A 724 -6.10 18.61 -9.85
CA GLN A 724 -7.32 18.50 -9.03
C GLN A 724 -7.34 19.49 -7.86
N LEU A 725 -6.44 20.47 -7.84
CA LEU A 725 -6.28 21.40 -6.72
C LEU A 725 -7.53 22.30 -6.60
N GLU A 726 -8.11 22.37 -5.40
CA GLU A 726 -9.30 23.15 -5.08
C GLU A 726 -8.98 24.43 -4.30
N THR A 727 -7.93 24.41 -3.47
CA THR A 727 -7.50 25.58 -2.69
C THR A 727 -6.01 25.80 -2.83
N LEU A 728 -5.64 27.05 -3.12
CA LEU A 728 -4.26 27.51 -3.19
C LEU A 728 -4.08 28.77 -2.34
N ARG A 729 -3.23 28.69 -1.31
CA ARG A 729 -2.90 29.83 -0.45
C ARG A 729 -1.48 30.29 -0.72
N LEU A 730 -1.35 31.52 -1.21
CA LEU A 730 -0.11 32.21 -1.54
C LEU A 730 0.03 33.51 -0.71
N SER A 731 -0.62 33.57 0.45
CA SER A 731 -0.62 34.75 1.30
C SER A 731 0.80 35.14 1.71
N GLY A 732 1.19 36.39 1.47
CA GLY A 732 2.52 36.89 1.80
C GLY A 732 3.68 36.21 1.07
N CYS A 733 3.51 35.87 -0.22
CA CYS A 733 4.54 35.19 -1.02
C CYS A 733 5.36 36.12 -1.94
N LEU A 734 5.27 37.43 -1.75
CA LEU A 734 5.91 38.47 -2.59
C LEU A 734 5.43 38.45 -4.05
N VAL A 735 4.15 38.11 -4.27
CA VAL A 735 3.54 38.05 -5.60
C VAL A 735 3.20 39.46 -6.09
N THR A 736 3.52 39.76 -7.34
CA THR A 736 3.19 41.03 -8.00
C THR A 736 2.11 40.85 -9.07
N GLU A 737 1.81 41.93 -9.78
CA GLU A 737 0.94 41.93 -10.96
C GLU A 737 1.33 40.87 -12.00
N ASP A 738 2.63 40.65 -12.21
CA ASP A 738 3.14 39.66 -13.17
C ASP A 738 2.75 38.23 -12.78
N GLY A 739 2.88 37.90 -11.49
CA GLY A 739 2.46 36.62 -10.94
C GLY A 739 0.94 36.44 -11.01
N CYS A 740 0.18 37.49 -10.71
CA CYS A 740 -1.29 37.49 -10.83
C CYS A 740 -1.75 37.30 -12.28
N SER A 741 -1.08 37.94 -13.25
CA SER A 741 -1.37 37.75 -14.67
C SER A 741 -1.10 36.32 -15.12
N SER A 742 -0.03 35.71 -14.61
CA SER A 742 0.31 34.30 -14.88
C SER A 742 -0.73 33.34 -14.29
N LEU A 743 -1.21 33.61 -13.06
CA LEU A 743 -2.30 32.87 -12.42
C LEU A 743 -3.60 32.98 -13.21
N ALA A 744 -3.99 34.19 -13.62
CA ALA A 744 -5.19 34.41 -14.41
C ALA A 744 -5.15 33.61 -15.73
N SER A 745 -4.02 33.66 -16.45
CA SER A 745 -3.81 32.87 -17.67
C SER A 745 -3.91 31.35 -17.41
N ALA A 746 -3.37 30.86 -16.29
CA ALA A 746 -3.44 29.45 -15.93
C ALA A 746 -4.89 28.99 -15.63
N LEU A 747 -5.66 29.83 -14.93
CA LEU A 747 -7.06 29.55 -14.59
C LEU A 747 -8.00 29.65 -15.80
N GLU A 748 -7.65 30.44 -16.82
CA GLU A 748 -8.41 30.54 -18.07
C GLU A 748 -8.15 29.35 -19.02
N SER A 749 -6.92 28.81 -19.02
CA SER A 749 -6.49 27.77 -19.98
C SER A 749 -7.08 26.37 -19.72
N ASN A 750 -7.61 26.14 -18.51
CA ASN A 750 -8.09 24.84 -18.04
C ASN A 750 -9.42 25.07 -17.29
N PRO A 751 -10.45 24.18 -17.38
CA PRO A 751 -11.55 24.19 -16.42
C PRO A 751 -11.03 23.87 -15.02
N SER A 752 -10.38 24.86 -14.41
CA SER A 752 -9.66 24.74 -13.15
C SER A 752 -10.60 24.24 -12.07
N HIS A 753 -10.12 23.27 -11.28
CA HIS A 753 -10.82 22.78 -10.10
C HIS A 753 -10.71 23.77 -8.92
N LEU A 754 -9.93 24.84 -9.07
CA LEU A 754 -9.65 25.81 -8.02
C LEU A 754 -10.91 26.59 -7.64
N LYS A 755 -11.28 26.54 -6.37
CA LYS A 755 -12.44 27.18 -5.72
C LYS A 755 -12.01 28.33 -4.81
N GLU A 756 -10.82 28.25 -4.20
CA GLU A 756 -10.29 29.26 -3.28
C GLU A 756 -8.85 29.64 -3.67
N LEU A 757 -8.61 30.94 -3.83
CA LEU A 757 -7.30 31.52 -4.05
C LEU A 757 -7.06 32.62 -3.02
N ASP A 758 -6.07 32.44 -2.16
CA ASP A 758 -5.65 33.47 -1.20
C ASP A 758 -4.33 34.11 -1.63
N LEU A 759 -4.41 35.39 -1.99
CA LEU A 759 -3.30 36.26 -2.36
C LEU A 759 -3.14 37.42 -1.36
N SER A 760 -3.77 37.37 -0.19
CA SER A 760 -3.64 38.40 0.83
C SER A 760 -2.18 38.70 1.18
N TYR A 761 -1.89 39.92 1.63
CA TYR A 761 -0.53 40.36 1.98
C TYR A 761 0.52 40.26 0.85
N ASN A 762 0.09 40.34 -0.42
CA ASN A 762 0.98 40.48 -1.58
C ASN A 762 0.90 41.89 -2.21
N ASN A 763 1.41 42.06 -3.43
CA ASN A 763 1.26 43.29 -4.20
C ASN A 763 0.68 43.00 -5.62
N PRO A 764 -0.54 42.47 -5.73
CA PRO A 764 -1.15 42.12 -7.02
C PRO A 764 -1.31 43.31 -7.98
N GLY A 765 -1.25 44.56 -7.50
CA GLY A 765 -1.55 45.75 -8.30
C GLY A 765 -3.03 45.84 -8.70
N ASP A 766 -3.47 47.02 -9.14
CA ASP A 766 -4.88 47.25 -9.50
C ASP A 766 -5.32 46.36 -10.68
N SER A 767 -4.43 46.19 -11.65
CA SER A 767 -4.58 45.34 -12.82
C SER A 767 -4.63 43.85 -12.48
N GLY A 768 -3.73 43.34 -11.63
CA GLY A 768 -3.76 41.95 -11.20
C GLY A 768 -5.04 41.62 -10.41
N VAL A 769 -5.48 42.52 -9.53
CA VAL A 769 -6.77 42.41 -8.83
C VAL A 769 -7.92 42.40 -9.85
N LYS A 770 -7.95 43.36 -10.77
CA LYS A 770 -9.00 43.46 -11.79
C LYS A 770 -9.09 42.20 -12.65
N LEU A 771 -7.96 41.65 -13.09
CA LEU A 771 -7.91 40.42 -13.90
C LEU A 771 -8.49 39.22 -13.16
N LEU A 772 -8.04 38.98 -11.92
CA LEU A 772 -8.50 37.84 -11.13
C LEU A 772 -9.96 38.01 -10.69
N SER A 773 -10.39 39.22 -10.31
CA SER A 773 -11.78 39.51 -9.96
C SER A 773 -12.73 39.35 -11.15
N ALA A 774 -12.30 39.72 -12.37
CA ALA A 774 -13.09 39.48 -13.58
C ALA A 774 -13.29 37.98 -13.82
N GLY A 775 -12.24 37.17 -13.62
CA GLY A 775 -12.34 35.72 -13.73
C GLY A 775 -13.25 35.07 -12.69
N VAL A 776 -13.32 35.57 -11.45
CA VAL A 776 -14.30 35.10 -10.44
C VAL A 776 -15.75 35.27 -10.91
N GLN A 777 -16.02 36.29 -11.74
CA GLN A 777 -17.36 36.52 -12.30
C GLN A 777 -17.62 35.70 -13.59
N ASP A 778 -16.58 35.11 -14.18
CA ASP A 778 -16.72 34.27 -15.37
C ASP A 778 -17.29 32.89 -14.98
N PRO A 779 -18.45 32.47 -15.52
CA PRO A 779 -19.03 31.16 -15.22
C PRO A 779 -18.17 29.98 -15.67
N LYS A 780 -17.15 30.20 -16.51
CA LYS A 780 -16.17 29.18 -16.90
C LYS A 780 -15.18 28.87 -15.77
N TRP A 781 -14.94 29.81 -14.86
CA TRP A 781 -14.09 29.60 -13.70
C TRP A 781 -14.89 28.94 -12.58
N ARG A 782 -14.24 28.06 -11.81
CA ARG A 782 -14.83 27.46 -10.59
C ARG A 782 -14.45 28.21 -9.32
N LEU A 783 -13.67 29.29 -9.45
CA LEU A 783 -13.16 30.09 -8.36
C LEU A 783 -14.32 30.84 -7.68
N LYS A 784 -14.59 30.53 -6.41
CA LYS A 784 -15.66 31.14 -5.62
C LYS A 784 -15.13 32.23 -4.68
N THR A 785 -13.93 32.01 -4.17
CA THR A 785 -13.32 32.87 -3.16
C THR A 785 -11.96 33.34 -3.66
N LEU A 786 -11.81 34.66 -3.78
CA LEU A 786 -10.54 35.33 -4.02
C LEU A 786 -10.28 36.28 -2.84
N ASN A 787 -9.18 36.05 -2.13
CA ASN A 787 -8.74 36.95 -1.06
C ASN A 787 -7.54 37.77 -1.52
N VAL A 788 -7.67 39.10 -1.53
CA VAL A 788 -6.61 40.07 -1.85
C VAL A 788 -6.47 41.12 -0.74
N ASP A 789 -6.87 40.77 0.48
CA ASP A 789 -6.85 41.69 1.61
C ASP A 789 -5.42 42.07 2.02
N HIS A 790 -5.29 43.27 2.60
CA HIS A 790 -4.03 43.78 3.14
C HIS A 790 -2.86 43.86 2.15
N CYS A 791 -3.14 43.94 0.85
CA CYS A 791 -2.15 44.07 -0.22
C CYS A 791 -1.52 45.48 -0.31
N GLY A 792 -0.35 45.58 -0.96
CA GLY A 792 0.27 46.86 -1.31
C GLY A 792 1.78 46.78 -1.53
N GLY A 793 2.39 47.83 -2.09
CA GLY A 793 3.80 47.84 -2.48
C GLY A 793 4.79 47.57 -1.33
N HIS A 794 4.46 47.96 -0.10
CA HIS A 794 5.27 47.68 1.10
C HIS A 794 5.40 46.18 1.41
N ARG A 795 4.54 45.33 0.83
CA ARG A 795 4.60 43.86 0.96
C ARG A 795 5.73 43.20 0.19
N LEU A 796 6.45 43.93 -0.67
CA LEU A 796 7.59 43.41 -1.44
C LEU A 796 8.89 43.30 -0.64
N ARG A 797 8.89 43.73 0.63
CA ARG A 797 10.05 43.57 1.52
C ARG A 797 10.22 42.09 1.91
N PRO A 798 11.43 41.54 1.93
CA PRO A 798 11.63 40.13 2.25
C PRO A 798 11.36 39.80 3.73
N GLY A 799 11.07 38.52 4.02
CA GLY A 799 10.85 38.03 5.38
C GLY A 799 9.69 38.71 6.12
N PHE A 800 9.76 38.83 7.44
CA PHE A 800 8.67 39.44 8.23
C PHE A 800 8.50 40.94 8.02
N ARG A 801 9.45 41.63 7.38
CA ARG A 801 9.38 43.07 7.13
C ARG A 801 8.27 43.46 6.15
N LYS A 802 7.76 42.52 5.34
CA LYS A 802 6.50 42.73 4.58
C LYS A 802 5.31 43.03 5.47
N TYR A 803 5.35 42.64 6.75
CA TYR A 803 4.31 42.88 7.73
C TYR A 803 4.52 44.15 8.56
N ALA A 804 5.50 44.99 8.20
CA ALA A 804 5.83 46.20 8.94
C ALA A 804 4.57 47.06 9.20
N CYS A 805 4.35 47.41 10.46
CA CYS A 805 3.30 48.32 10.88
C CYS A 805 3.90 49.51 11.65
N GLU A 806 3.42 50.71 11.36
CA GLU A 806 3.77 51.90 12.14
C GLU A 806 2.93 51.93 13.42
N LEU A 807 3.60 52.08 14.55
CA LEU A 807 2.99 52.14 15.88
C LEU A 807 3.18 53.53 16.48
N THR A 808 2.24 53.92 17.34
CA THR A 808 2.27 55.20 18.06
C THR A 808 1.94 54.97 19.52
N LEU A 809 2.76 55.51 20.41
CA LEU A 809 2.55 55.43 21.85
C LEU A 809 1.31 56.25 22.25
N ASP A 810 0.49 55.74 23.17
CA ASP A 810 -0.74 56.39 23.61
C ASP A 810 -0.53 57.21 24.91
N PRO A 811 -0.50 58.55 24.85
CA PRO A 811 -0.32 59.41 26.02
C PRO A 811 -1.43 59.26 27.05
N ASN A 812 -2.63 58.82 26.67
CA ASN A 812 -3.76 58.64 27.58
C ASN A 812 -3.60 57.40 28.47
N THR A 813 -2.72 56.48 28.07
CA THR A 813 -2.43 55.27 28.84
C THR A 813 -1.18 55.39 29.69
N ALA A 814 -0.23 56.25 29.28
CA ALA A 814 1.07 56.40 29.91
C ALA A 814 1.00 56.69 31.41
N HIS A 815 1.71 55.92 32.23
CA HIS A 815 1.90 56.26 33.64
C HIS A 815 2.54 57.66 33.79
N THR A 816 2.20 58.43 34.83
CA THR A 816 2.72 59.80 35.06
C THR A 816 4.23 59.88 35.20
N LYS A 817 4.91 58.76 35.42
CA LYS A 817 6.39 58.66 35.50
C LYS A 817 7.06 58.26 34.17
N LEU A 818 6.32 58.31 33.07
CA LEU A 818 6.83 58.03 31.73
C LEU A 818 6.85 59.33 30.92
N HIS A 819 8.03 59.77 30.51
CA HIS A 819 8.19 60.84 29.54
C HIS A 819 8.07 60.27 28.13
N LEU A 820 7.18 60.84 27.31
CA LEU A 820 7.02 60.49 25.90
C LEU A 820 7.67 61.55 25.01
N SER A 821 8.32 61.14 23.93
CA SER A 821 8.83 62.07 22.92
C SER A 821 7.70 62.75 22.15
N ASP A 822 8.00 63.92 21.55
CA ASP A 822 7.02 64.70 20.77
C ASP A 822 6.44 63.93 19.57
N ASP A 823 7.23 63.04 18.97
CA ASP A 823 6.81 62.18 17.85
C ASP A 823 6.07 60.90 18.31
N LEU A 824 5.89 60.72 19.63
CA LEU A 824 5.25 59.57 20.26
C LEU A 824 5.87 58.22 19.85
N LYS A 825 7.18 58.20 19.58
CA LYS A 825 7.93 56.97 19.27
C LYS A 825 8.85 56.51 20.39
N GLU A 826 9.22 57.37 21.33
CA GLU A 826 10.06 57.02 22.49
C GLU A 826 9.31 57.23 23.81
N ALA A 827 9.53 56.30 24.74
CA ALA A 827 9.11 56.40 26.13
C ALA A 827 10.28 56.12 27.06
N ARG A 828 10.46 56.96 28.07
CA ARG A 828 11.49 56.82 29.11
C ARG A 828 10.89 56.95 30.50
N ARG A 829 11.31 56.08 31.41
CA ARG A 829 10.93 56.20 32.82
C ARG A 829 11.80 57.23 33.54
N VAL A 830 11.17 58.28 34.05
CA VAL A 830 11.81 59.41 34.75
C VAL A 830 11.41 59.44 36.23
N LYS A 831 12.08 60.28 37.03
CA LYS A 831 11.79 60.41 38.47
C LYS A 831 10.61 61.36 38.73
N GLU A 832 10.54 62.44 37.96
CA GLU A 832 9.55 63.49 38.05
C GLU A 832 8.23 63.08 37.39
N GLU A 833 7.11 63.47 38.01
CA GLU A 833 5.79 63.24 37.41
C GLU A 833 5.57 64.22 36.24
N GLN A 834 5.20 63.66 35.10
CA GLN A 834 4.86 64.37 33.89
C GLN A 834 3.47 64.99 34.01
N PRO A 835 3.21 66.15 33.39
CA PRO A 835 1.98 66.93 33.55
C PRO A 835 0.80 66.33 32.75
N TYR A 836 0.59 65.02 32.84
CA TYR A 836 -0.53 64.36 32.19
C TYR A 836 -1.80 64.51 33.02
N GLY A 837 -2.90 64.90 32.38
CA GLY A 837 -4.22 64.93 33.01
C GLY A 837 -4.70 63.54 33.44
N ASP A 838 -5.57 63.49 34.44
CA ASP A 838 -6.24 62.24 34.84
C ASP A 838 -7.06 61.69 33.66
N HIS A 839 -7.00 60.38 33.48
CA HIS A 839 -7.67 59.68 32.38
C HIS A 839 -8.05 58.26 32.82
N PRO A 840 -9.27 57.78 32.48
CA PRO A 840 -9.74 56.45 32.89
C PRO A 840 -8.81 55.32 32.41
N ASP A 841 -8.23 55.48 31.22
CA ASP A 841 -7.34 54.49 30.60
C ASP A 841 -5.87 54.60 31.04
N ARG A 842 -5.53 55.49 31.98
CA ARG A 842 -4.15 55.71 32.44
C ARG A 842 -3.71 54.68 33.47
N PHE A 843 -2.51 54.12 33.33
CA PHE A 843 -1.91 53.30 34.38
C PHE A 843 -1.47 54.17 35.57
N ASP A 844 -1.87 53.82 36.79
CA ASP A 844 -1.64 54.61 38.01
C ASP A 844 -0.60 54.01 38.98
N TYR A 845 -0.40 52.69 38.93
CA TYR A 845 0.47 51.97 39.85
C TYR A 845 1.71 51.39 39.15
N TYR A 846 1.49 50.63 38.07
CA TYR A 846 2.58 50.08 37.28
C TYR A 846 3.00 51.08 36.20
N CYS A 847 4.31 51.30 36.03
CA CYS A 847 4.85 52.14 34.96
C CYS A 847 4.72 51.44 33.59
N HIS A 848 3.49 51.40 33.07
CA HIS A 848 3.14 50.82 31.79
C HIS A 848 2.59 51.87 30.82
N LEU A 849 2.56 51.50 29.55
CA LEU A 849 2.11 52.28 28.40
C LEU A 849 1.59 51.32 27.33
N MET A 850 0.60 51.74 26.56
CA MET A 850 0.10 51.00 25.39
C MET A 850 0.25 51.83 24.12
N CYS A 851 0.26 51.16 22.97
CA CYS A 851 0.10 51.81 21.68
C CYS A 851 -1.39 52.04 21.35
N GLN A 852 -1.65 53.07 20.55
CA GLN A 852 -3.01 53.44 20.13
C GLN A 852 -3.64 52.37 19.23
N GLN A 853 -2.85 51.76 18.36
CA GLN A 853 -3.31 50.82 17.35
C GLN A 853 -3.69 49.46 17.96
N GLY A 854 -4.88 48.97 17.59
CA GLY A 854 -5.31 47.59 17.84
C GLY A 854 -5.02 46.73 16.62
N LEU A 855 -4.19 45.71 16.78
CA LEU A 855 -3.73 44.81 15.73
C LEU A 855 -4.68 43.61 15.59
N THR A 856 -5.14 43.35 14.37
CA THR A 856 -6.11 42.28 14.04
C THR A 856 -5.63 41.31 12.96
N GLY A 857 -4.58 41.67 12.21
CA GLY A 857 -4.01 40.87 11.13
C GLY A 857 -2.58 40.40 11.43
N ARG A 858 -1.75 40.30 10.39
CA ARG A 858 -0.30 40.06 10.52
C ARG A 858 0.45 41.37 10.64
N CYS A 859 1.20 41.53 11.71
CA CYS A 859 1.93 42.77 12.01
C CYS A 859 3.34 42.46 12.50
N TYR A 860 4.28 43.32 12.11
CA TYR A 860 5.68 43.25 12.47
C TYR A 860 6.19 44.64 12.86
N TRP A 861 6.92 44.74 13.97
CA TRP A 861 7.59 45.97 14.36
C TRP A 861 8.89 45.67 15.09
N GLU A 862 9.81 46.62 15.05
CA GLU A 862 11.08 46.57 15.76
C GLU A 862 11.13 47.68 16.82
N VAL A 863 11.78 47.38 17.94
CA VAL A 863 11.91 48.31 19.07
C VAL A 863 13.31 48.22 19.67
N THR A 864 13.94 49.37 19.89
CA THR A 864 15.19 49.48 20.66
C THR A 864 14.85 49.74 22.11
N TRP A 865 15.61 49.16 23.03
CA TRP A 865 15.38 49.32 24.46
C TRP A 865 16.67 49.44 25.27
N GLU A 866 16.56 50.07 26.43
CA GLU A 866 17.63 50.24 27.41
C GLU A 866 17.10 49.96 28.84
N GLY A 867 17.95 49.43 29.72
CA GLY A 867 17.61 49.15 31.11
C GLY A 867 16.84 47.84 31.32
N MET A 868 15.67 47.90 31.93
CA MET A 868 14.82 46.72 32.17
C MET A 868 13.37 46.98 31.78
N VAL A 869 12.97 46.40 30.64
CA VAL A 869 11.68 46.69 29.99
C VAL A 869 10.88 45.41 29.70
N HIS A 870 9.57 45.51 29.76
CA HIS A 870 8.63 44.53 29.25
C HIS A 870 8.16 44.99 27.87
N ILE A 871 8.34 44.15 26.86
CA ILE A 871 7.72 44.30 25.54
C ILE A 871 6.57 43.30 25.48
N ALA A 872 5.34 43.79 25.36
CA ALA A 872 4.15 42.98 25.57
C ALA A 872 3.06 43.19 24.51
N MET A 873 2.17 42.22 24.42
CA MET A 873 0.90 42.31 23.70
C MET A 873 -0.23 42.12 24.70
N THR A 874 -1.26 42.95 24.65
CA THR A 874 -2.40 42.88 25.58
C THR A 874 -3.72 43.26 24.95
N TYR A 875 -4.82 42.73 25.48
CA TYR A 875 -6.15 43.22 25.16
C TYR A 875 -6.40 44.60 25.76
N LYS A 876 -7.25 45.41 25.12
CA LYS A 876 -7.60 46.75 25.58
C LYS A 876 -8.16 46.76 27.01
N ARG A 877 -8.88 45.70 27.40
CA ARG A 877 -9.54 45.49 28.70
C ARG A 877 -8.62 45.24 29.89
N ILE A 878 -7.29 45.23 29.72
CA ILE A 878 -6.36 45.05 30.84
C ILE A 878 -6.66 46.06 31.96
N GLN A 879 -6.65 45.61 33.23
CA GLN A 879 -6.86 46.51 34.37
C GLN A 879 -5.70 47.52 34.43
N ARG A 880 -6.00 48.80 34.64
CA ARG A 880 -4.97 49.86 34.63
C ARG A 880 -4.83 50.57 35.97
N LYS A 881 -5.81 50.38 36.85
CA LYS A 881 -5.88 51.03 38.16
C LYS A 881 -5.52 50.07 39.29
N GLY A 882 -4.75 50.56 40.26
CA GLY A 882 -4.36 49.89 41.49
C GLY A 882 -3.29 48.80 41.35
N ASN A 883 -2.78 48.35 42.50
CA ASN A 883 -1.81 47.26 42.61
C ASN A 883 -2.50 45.89 42.51
N SER A 884 -2.87 45.50 41.29
CA SER A 884 -3.53 44.23 41.01
C SER A 884 -2.65 43.33 40.14
N ILE A 885 -2.73 42.02 40.36
CA ILE A 885 -2.12 41.03 39.46
C ILE A 885 -2.67 41.12 38.03
N HIS A 886 -3.88 41.66 37.86
CA HIS A 886 -4.55 41.86 36.58
C HIS A 886 -4.03 43.09 35.83
N SER A 887 -3.33 44.00 36.50
CA SER A 887 -2.73 45.20 35.89
C SER A 887 -1.29 44.96 35.41
N LYS A 888 -0.73 43.77 35.66
CA LYS A 888 0.64 43.41 35.35
C LYS A 888 0.76 42.70 33.99
N LEU A 889 1.62 43.22 33.11
CA LEU A 889 1.88 42.62 31.79
C LEU A 889 2.49 41.21 31.94
N GLY A 890 1.95 40.26 31.17
CA GLY A 890 2.34 38.84 31.13
C GLY A 890 1.72 37.97 32.23
N ASN A 891 0.91 38.52 33.13
CA ASN A 891 0.57 37.85 34.40
C ASN A 891 -0.76 37.06 34.38
N LYS A 892 -1.56 37.22 33.32
CA LYS A 892 -2.83 36.52 33.07
C LYS A 892 -2.97 36.29 31.57
N LYS A 893 -3.87 35.39 31.15
CA LYS A 893 -4.29 35.13 29.74
C LYS A 893 -4.95 36.31 29.00
N GLN A 894 -4.55 37.53 29.30
CA GLN A 894 -4.95 38.78 28.66
C GLN A 894 -3.74 39.62 28.23
N SER A 895 -2.52 39.22 28.62
CA SER A 895 -1.29 39.84 28.18
C SER A 895 -0.13 38.84 28.15
N TRP A 896 0.76 39.02 27.19
CA TRP A 896 1.95 38.20 26.97
C TRP A 896 3.15 39.11 26.86
N SER A 897 4.25 38.83 27.55
CA SER A 897 5.38 39.77 27.60
C SER A 897 6.74 39.10 27.53
N LEU A 898 7.67 39.76 26.85
CA LEU A 898 9.10 39.53 26.91
C LEU A 898 9.73 40.55 27.86
N LEU A 899 10.28 40.10 28.98
CA LEU A 899 11.15 40.91 29.83
C LEU A 899 12.54 40.94 29.21
N CYS A 900 13.04 42.13 28.97
CA CYS A 900 14.35 42.42 28.43
C CYS A 900 15.20 43.06 29.53
N SER A 901 16.42 42.56 29.71
CA SER A 901 17.40 43.09 30.64
C SER A 901 18.82 42.83 30.15
N HIS A 902 19.81 43.54 30.69
CA HIS A 902 21.23 43.25 30.39
C HIS A 902 21.66 41.82 30.77
N ASN A 903 20.89 41.16 31.66
CA ASN A 903 21.16 39.80 32.08
C ASN A 903 20.56 38.74 31.12
N GLY A 904 19.78 39.14 30.12
CA GLY A 904 19.12 38.26 29.16
C GLY A 904 17.62 38.52 29.04
N TYR A 905 16.93 37.61 28.36
CA TYR A 905 15.48 37.68 28.14
C TYR A 905 14.74 36.66 29.02
N SER A 906 13.53 37.00 29.46
CA SER A 906 12.58 36.03 30.01
C SER A 906 11.19 36.28 29.44
N VAL A 907 10.45 35.22 29.13
CA VAL A 907 9.05 35.33 28.70
C VAL A 907 8.15 35.12 29.89
N ARG A 908 7.12 35.95 29.99
CA ARG A 908 6.04 35.80 30.96
C ARG A 908 4.71 35.58 30.24
N ASP A 909 4.12 34.43 30.51
CA ASP A 909 2.79 34.02 30.05
C ASP A 909 2.02 33.38 31.22
N ASP A 910 0.77 33.82 31.43
CA ASP A 910 -0.12 33.43 32.52
C ASP A 910 0.55 33.43 33.92
N GLY A 911 1.41 34.42 34.17
CA GLY A 911 2.14 34.57 35.44
C GLY A 911 3.35 33.65 35.62
N LYS A 912 3.58 32.71 34.69
CA LYS A 912 4.80 31.90 34.66
C LYS A 912 5.90 32.64 33.91
N GLU A 913 7.03 32.84 34.57
CA GLU A 913 8.22 33.42 33.97
C GLU A 913 9.21 32.32 33.58
N THR A 914 9.64 32.31 32.32
CA THR A 914 10.58 31.32 31.78
C THR A 914 11.80 32.06 31.21
N PRO A 915 13.01 31.87 31.75
CA PRO A 915 14.21 32.48 31.21
C PRO A 915 14.56 31.91 29.83
N ILE A 916 15.02 32.75 28.92
CA ILE A 916 15.47 32.35 27.57
C ILE A 916 17.00 32.34 27.56
N PRO A 917 17.65 31.28 27.01
CA PRO A 917 19.09 31.24 26.83
C PRO A 917 19.61 32.45 26.04
N ARG A 918 20.76 33.00 26.43
CA ARG A 918 21.35 34.14 25.71
C ARG A 918 21.73 33.72 24.27
N PRO A 919 21.30 34.47 23.25
CA PRO A 919 21.73 34.19 21.87
C PRO A 919 23.24 34.44 21.72
N ALA A 920 23.90 33.64 20.88
CA ALA A 920 25.35 33.73 20.66
C ALA A 920 25.82 35.10 20.11
N SER A 921 24.91 35.88 19.52
CA SER A 921 25.13 37.23 19.00
C SER A 921 24.97 38.33 20.05
N TRP A 922 24.86 37.99 21.34
CA TRP A 922 24.68 38.97 22.41
C TRP A 922 25.95 39.80 22.63
N SER A 923 25.89 41.08 22.28
CA SER A 923 26.93 42.06 22.62
C SER A 923 26.44 42.98 23.74
N SER A 924 27.31 43.28 24.69
CA SER A 924 27.07 44.28 25.74
C SER A 924 27.29 45.73 25.27
N THR A 925 27.72 45.95 24.01
CA THR A 925 28.15 47.27 23.51
C THR A 925 27.24 47.90 22.45
N LEU A 926 26.22 47.18 21.94
CA LEU A 926 25.27 47.68 20.93
C LEU A 926 23.89 47.95 21.56
N PRO A 927 23.11 48.94 21.04
CA PRO A 927 21.73 49.13 21.46
C PRO A 927 20.92 47.86 21.21
N HIS A 928 20.27 47.36 22.25
CA HIS A 928 19.52 46.10 22.16
C HIS A 928 18.22 46.32 21.39
N ARG A 929 18.06 45.58 20.29
CA ARG A 929 16.85 45.64 19.44
C ARG A 929 16.09 44.32 19.46
N VAL A 930 14.78 44.41 19.59
CA VAL A 930 13.85 43.28 19.56
C VAL A 930 12.83 43.52 18.45
N ALA A 931 12.54 42.47 17.68
CA ALA A 931 11.42 42.46 16.75
C ALA A 931 10.28 41.61 17.31
N VAL A 932 9.06 42.03 17.01
CA VAL A 932 7.84 41.32 17.37
C VAL A 932 7.07 41.04 16.08
N TYR A 933 6.69 39.78 15.88
CA TYR A 933 5.80 39.35 14.82
C TYR A 933 4.53 38.76 15.45
N VAL A 934 3.37 39.22 15.00
CA VAL A 934 2.08 38.67 15.41
C VAL A 934 1.29 38.25 14.19
N ASP A 935 0.71 37.06 14.25
CA ASP A 935 -0.30 36.56 13.32
C ASP A 935 -1.58 36.33 14.13
N CYS A 936 -2.44 37.34 14.16
CA CYS A 936 -3.68 37.30 14.94
C CYS A 936 -4.61 36.14 14.51
N PRO A 937 -4.88 35.92 13.20
CA PRO A 937 -5.67 34.78 12.74
C PRO A 937 -5.09 33.41 13.12
N ALA A 938 -3.76 33.25 13.02
CA ALA A 938 -3.10 31.98 13.36
C ALA A 938 -2.87 31.79 14.86
N GLY A 939 -3.10 32.82 15.68
CA GLY A 939 -2.86 32.75 17.12
C GLY A 939 -1.38 32.70 17.49
N ILE A 940 -0.50 33.35 16.72
CA ILE A 940 0.96 33.28 16.88
C ILE A 940 1.50 34.64 17.31
N LEU A 941 2.33 34.66 18.36
CA LEU A 941 3.13 35.81 18.78
C LEU A 941 4.60 35.38 18.94
N SER A 942 5.49 35.93 18.12
CA SER A 942 6.90 35.59 18.11
C SER A 942 7.78 36.79 18.42
N PHE A 943 8.82 36.56 19.21
CA PHE A 943 9.85 37.54 19.58
C PHE A 943 11.18 37.15 18.96
N TYR A 944 11.92 38.14 18.46
CA TYR A 944 13.23 37.96 17.85
C TYR A 944 14.21 39.00 18.38
N SER A 945 15.47 38.64 18.54
CA SER A 945 16.57 39.59 18.70
C SER A 945 17.06 40.00 17.31
N VAL A 946 17.32 41.29 17.12
CA VAL A 946 17.81 41.84 15.85
C VAL A 946 19.27 42.25 16.02
N SER A 947 20.16 41.68 15.21
CA SER A 947 21.57 42.06 15.14
C SER A 947 22.02 42.09 13.69
N SER A 948 22.56 43.24 13.24
CA SER A 948 22.99 43.45 11.85
C SER A 948 21.92 43.00 10.83
N ASP A 949 20.67 43.41 11.05
CA ASP A 949 19.48 43.06 10.26
C ASP A 949 19.11 41.57 10.19
N LYS A 950 19.82 40.70 10.94
CA LYS A 950 19.48 39.29 11.07
C LYS A 950 18.56 39.06 12.27
N LEU A 951 17.45 38.38 12.02
CA LEU A 951 16.51 37.95 13.07
C LEU A 951 16.97 36.64 13.70
N THR A 952 17.18 36.66 15.02
CA THR A 952 17.41 35.47 15.83
C THR A 952 16.17 35.20 16.65
N HIS A 953 15.51 34.07 16.43
CA HIS A 953 14.30 33.69 17.17
C HIS A 953 14.60 33.58 18.68
N LEU A 954 13.74 34.19 19.49
CA LEU A 954 13.81 34.12 20.96
C LEU A 954 12.74 33.19 21.50
N HIS A 955 11.48 33.43 21.13
CA HIS A 955 10.35 32.65 21.64
C HIS A 955 9.09 32.84 20.79
N THR A 956 8.20 31.84 20.80
CA THR A 956 6.88 31.92 20.17
C THR A 956 5.81 31.44 21.14
N ILE A 957 4.76 32.24 21.30
CA ILE A 957 3.54 31.93 22.05
C ILE A 957 2.46 31.56 21.05
N LYS A 958 1.77 30.45 21.29
CA LYS A 958 0.63 29.99 20.49
C LYS A 958 -0.62 30.00 21.36
N THR A 959 -1.60 30.83 21.00
CA THR A 959 -2.85 31.00 21.75
C THR A 959 -3.94 31.57 20.86
N THR A 960 -5.21 31.35 21.20
CA THR A 960 -6.33 31.95 20.46
C THR A 960 -6.56 33.38 20.94
N PHE A 961 -6.37 34.35 20.04
CA PHE A 961 -6.69 35.74 20.33
C PHE A 961 -8.17 36.01 20.11
N VAL A 962 -8.85 36.59 21.10
CA VAL A 962 -10.31 36.82 21.08
C VAL A 962 -10.70 38.27 20.83
N GLU A 963 -9.73 39.19 20.94
CA GLU A 963 -9.90 40.63 20.77
C GLU A 963 -8.67 41.21 20.05
N PRO A 964 -8.79 42.41 19.45
CA PRO A 964 -7.64 43.14 18.91
C PRO A 964 -6.53 43.30 19.96
N LEU A 965 -5.29 43.06 19.54
CA LEU A 965 -4.13 43.13 20.42
C LEU A 965 -3.46 44.49 20.33
N HIS A 966 -3.14 45.07 21.48
CA HIS A 966 -2.42 46.31 21.59
C HIS A 966 -0.99 46.04 22.07
N PRO A 967 0.04 46.51 21.33
CA PRO A 967 1.39 46.56 21.85
C PRO A 967 1.45 47.38 23.13
N ALA A 968 2.20 46.90 24.12
CA ALA A 968 2.33 47.51 25.42
C ALA A 968 3.76 47.40 25.94
N PHE A 969 4.18 48.41 26.70
CA PHE A 969 5.52 48.50 27.26
C PHE A 969 5.45 48.71 28.76
N GLY A 970 6.35 48.08 29.51
CA GLY A 970 6.47 48.26 30.95
C GLY A 970 7.89 48.51 31.40
N PHE A 971 8.09 49.41 32.37
CA PHE A 971 9.42 49.91 32.74
C PHE A 971 9.71 49.62 34.21
N ARG A 972 10.69 48.77 34.52
CA ARG A 972 10.95 48.33 35.91
C ARG A 972 11.91 49.20 36.70
N ILE A 973 12.93 49.77 36.05
CA ILE A 973 13.98 50.56 36.69
C ILE A 973 13.94 51.98 36.12
N PHE A 974 14.42 52.97 36.88
CA PHE A 974 14.62 54.32 36.37
C PHE A 974 15.56 54.33 35.17
N ASP A 975 15.40 55.31 34.29
CA ASP A 975 16.16 55.50 33.05
C ASP A 975 15.98 54.39 31.99
N SER A 976 15.11 53.40 32.24
CA SER A 976 14.73 52.43 31.21
C SER A 976 13.94 53.13 30.11
N SER A 977 14.27 52.83 28.85
CA SER A 977 13.69 53.45 27.67
C SER A 977 13.32 52.43 26.60
N VAL A 978 12.38 52.83 25.75
CA VAL A 978 11.89 52.07 24.60
C VAL A 978 11.68 53.06 23.46
N SER A 979 12.25 52.79 22.29
CA SER A 979 12.04 53.59 21.08
C SER A 979 11.60 52.71 19.90
N LEU A 980 10.47 53.04 19.30
CA LEU A 980 9.91 52.37 18.13
C LEU A 980 10.77 52.66 16.89
N CYS A 981 11.19 51.61 16.18
CA CYS A 981 12.00 51.75 14.97
C CYS A 981 11.11 52.08 13.76
N SER A 982 11.58 52.97 12.87
CA SER A 982 11.04 53.11 11.52
C SER A 982 11.57 51.99 10.63
N LEU A 983 10.69 51.33 9.87
CA LEU A 983 10.99 50.12 9.10
C LEU A 983 10.87 50.28 7.60
#